data_AF-A0AAD2JMK7-F1
#
_entry.id   AF-A0AAD2JMK7-F1
#
_cell.length_a   1.000
_cell.length_b   1.000
_cell.length_c   1.000
_cell.angle_alpha   90.00
_cell.angle_beta   90.00
_cell.angle_gamma   90.00
#
_symmetry.space_group_name_H-M   'P 1'
#
loop_
_entity.id
_entity.type
_entity.pdbx_description
1 polymer ?
#
loop_
_entity_poly.entity_id
_entity_poly.type
_entity_poly.pdbx_seq_one_letter_code
_entity_poly.pdbx_strand_id
1 'polypeptide(L)'
;MDETIEVVLQKKSVDSNLGIQFVNRNDCVVLHSATSPEAQKALSPPIRIHSVNGVQAHSALQVAAIIRDAQPGKVEIVVDNIPEILSNNVNSKGSATATATANGSSQQQLNTASSKRYMMRSRTKKMLSLKKTNTGLKGFFSSGLKSVRHIVRGKKDKKRRSAFLNRDGVVSSDSHLEKHPDNQKSSENPPLSKRSSLGSQQSPKSNGMEESHVALEGSQLEQAALPDSETDGVDNDKDGSMIFDRPNFGAGESRRRSLQYTDMGQSKESLGYGYEPIELSTSSARNRRAGFRPMPRSSSAHSFGTNSLRHLLEDQRATSSFAMRGALPLQAMPGLASMEMKEFVKSQRIKDWVRQFRRSDPRYQIHHFFNDVAQVGTNNMDEFNPILVSPLLRAFYKASVFTVWRPTSFDAIRRMMLHEGVGKGLDIKGKSAKKGKLSGFVPFLQIHNDEHKKQIRTHPKDARIRVFFNQQASRDLVVKKLREVCKEMMETLQKAEEIVHSSEEEEIDDDIMEWALEKLIWAMADPTVKCFNEYAPKQFGIDVPVRLFWEAIVVRQDISREPGTENDVGRPSEPNFQNMNNLSLRKEPTNGGPKTVLMHYVDPNDKNVNPLNPLDFVMAYEENNGVMPVVSDFDCFLIGTRGVEYQDPLPEDQLKVLQWCVKQIEAVLENGEQDQSWTGTWLNTLKTEAAKGFHPEIPPLGFSDPKTYTIMKHAIHRLREEGSVRHGAECFNFYFPQELDDHFLVISDNLPGTTLPWKYVDPKGLQDILKSKIDEGYAFPLNPKWVLCDNGWKSVYDSLMSSQKANVQDALAMWYPPESGIREKIESIHQHYPSGFNPTHSKMVNADHDGTAAMDLAEQELRYYLTFQRAKRKLRGMLIWKRILDEHRHEAKLKREAREIAALSGEGETTDGSIGVEDEKPTIES
;
A
#
# COMPACT_ATOMS: atom_id res chain seq x y z
N MET A 1 -22.25 39.08 13.01
CA MET A 1 -22.07 39.68 14.35
C MET A 1 -20.99 38.88 15.06
N ASP A 2 -20.09 39.53 15.79
CA ASP A 2 -19.01 38.85 16.49
C ASP A 2 -19.49 38.24 17.80
N GLU A 3 -19.22 36.95 18.01
CA GLU A 3 -19.25 36.35 19.34
C GLU A 3 -17.82 36.02 19.77
N THR A 4 -17.45 36.49 20.96
CA THR A 4 -16.08 36.38 21.48
C THR A 4 -15.99 35.21 22.43
N ILE A 5 -15.08 34.27 22.17
CA ILE A 5 -14.81 33.14 23.08
C ILE A 5 -14.07 33.67 24.31
N GLU A 6 -14.81 33.98 25.38
CA GLU A 6 -14.25 34.26 26.71
C GLU A 6 -13.77 32.96 27.38
N VAL A 7 -12.45 32.76 27.39
CA VAL A 7 -11.82 31.71 28.19
C VAL A 7 -11.66 32.20 29.64
N VAL A 8 -12.73 32.08 30.42
CA VAL A 8 -12.76 32.50 31.83
C VAL A 8 -11.92 31.56 32.70
N LEU A 9 -10.63 31.89 32.87
CA LEU A 9 -9.74 31.27 33.85
C LEU A 9 -10.08 31.75 35.27
N GLN A 10 -11.15 31.20 35.87
CA GLN A 10 -11.55 31.51 37.24
C GLN A 10 -10.50 31.02 38.26
N LYS A 11 -9.66 31.96 38.71
CA LYS A 11 -8.67 31.74 39.76
C LYS A 11 -9.33 31.73 41.14
N LYS A 12 -9.95 30.61 41.53
CA LYS A 12 -10.49 30.44 42.89
C LYS A 12 -9.36 30.51 43.93
N SER A 13 -9.40 31.52 44.79
CA SER A 13 -8.75 31.48 46.10
C SER A 13 -9.44 30.44 46.97
N VAL A 14 -8.65 29.63 47.69
CA VAL A 14 -9.17 28.73 48.71
C VAL A 14 -9.26 29.51 50.02
N ASP A 15 -10.49 29.84 50.43
CA ASP A 15 -10.80 30.17 51.82
C ASP A 15 -11.33 28.93 52.56
N SER A 16 -11.20 28.94 53.88
CA SER A 16 -11.27 27.73 54.71
C SER A 16 -12.68 27.21 55.01
N ASN A 17 -12.73 25.94 55.44
CA ASN A 17 -13.81 25.28 56.20
C ASN A 17 -15.10 24.91 55.45
N LEU A 18 -15.10 23.71 54.86
CA LEU A 18 -16.21 22.75 54.99
C LEU A 18 -15.66 21.33 54.80
N GLY A 19 -15.78 20.50 55.84
CA GLY A 19 -15.21 19.14 55.87
C GLY A 19 -16.20 18.09 55.36
N ILE A 20 -15.71 17.13 54.57
CA ILE A 20 -16.43 15.91 54.21
C ILE A 20 -15.55 14.72 54.60
N GLN A 21 -16.09 13.81 55.41
CA GLN A 21 -15.40 12.58 55.82
C GLN A 21 -15.43 11.56 54.67
N PHE A 22 -14.28 10.96 54.36
CA PHE A 22 -14.23 9.73 53.56
C PHE A 22 -14.06 8.53 54.49
N VAL A 23 -14.97 7.57 54.38
CA VAL A 23 -14.90 6.30 55.11
C VAL A 23 -13.84 5.41 54.46
N ASN A 24 -12.88 4.97 55.25
CA ASN A 24 -11.81 4.07 54.79
C ASN A 24 -12.27 2.60 54.84
N ARG A 25 -12.01 1.83 53.78
CA ARG A 25 -11.94 0.37 53.83
C ARG A 25 -10.67 -0.09 53.10
N ASN A 26 -9.96 -0.98 53.78
CA ASN A 26 -8.62 -1.43 53.40
C ASN A 26 -8.68 -2.35 52.16
N ASP A 27 -7.58 -2.41 51.42
CA ASP A 27 -6.71 -3.59 51.50
C ASP A 27 -5.24 -3.17 51.42
N CYS A 28 -4.34 -3.94 52.05
CA CYS A 28 -2.96 -3.54 52.30
C CYS A 28 -1.94 -4.48 51.64
N VAL A 29 -0.90 -3.90 51.04
CA VAL A 29 0.40 -4.57 50.86
C VAL A 29 1.42 -3.78 51.70
N VAL A 30 2.08 -4.47 52.62
CA VAL A 30 3.02 -3.85 53.57
C VAL A 30 4.45 -3.95 53.05
N LEU A 31 5.15 -2.81 53.01
CA LEU A 31 6.60 -2.75 52.97
C LEU A 31 7.09 -1.88 54.14
N HIS A 32 7.88 -2.47 55.04
CA HIS A 32 8.46 -1.76 56.16
C HIS A 32 9.62 -0.86 55.71
N SER A 33 9.61 0.40 56.15
CA SER A 33 10.83 1.20 56.28
C SER A 33 11.09 1.48 57.77
N ALA A 34 12.24 1.01 58.27
CA ALA A 34 12.70 1.37 59.60
C ALA A 34 13.39 2.74 59.56
N THR A 35 13.10 3.60 60.53
CA THR A 35 13.82 4.87 60.72
C THR A 35 14.83 4.73 61.86
N SER A 36 16.05 5.22 61.65
CA SER A 36 17.10 5.32 62.66
C SER A 36 17.93 6.58 62.40
N PRO A 37 17.88 7.61 63.27
CA PRO A 37 18.49 8.91 63.00
C PRO A 37 19.80 9.12 63.79
N GLU A 38 20.97 8.94 63.17
CA GLU A 38 22.24 9.38 63.78
C GLU A 38 23.38 9.62 62.77
N ALA A 39 24.42 10.33 63.24
CA ALA A 39 25.63 10.83 62.53
C ALA A 39 25.51 12.17 61.75
N GLN A 40 26.41 13.11 62.10
CA GLN A 40 26.59 14.43 61.47
C GLN A 40 27.96 14.55 60.78
N LYS A 41 28.14 15.65 60.02
CA LYS A 41 29.41 16.28 59.58
C LYS A 41 30.27 15.54 58.54
N ALA A 42 30.24 16.08 57.32
CA ALA A 42 31.44 16.48 56.58
C ALA A 42 31.17 17.79 55.81
N LEU A 43 32.19 18.64 55.63
CA LEU A 43 32.08 19.95 54.96
C LEU A 43 32.88 19.98 53.65
N SER A 44 32.31 20.56 52.59
CA SER A 44 33.02 21.08 51.41
C SER A 44 32.13 22.06 50.62
N PRO A 45 32.71 22.97 49.80
CA PRO A 45 32.10 24.27 49.49
C PRO A 45 31.10 24.29 48.32
N PRO A 46 30.26 25.34 48.22
CA PRO A 46 29.23 25.44 47.18
C PRO A 46 29.81 25.74 45.79
N ILE A 47 29.41 24.94 44.80
CA ILE A 47 29.65 25.22 43.38
C ILE A 47 28.74 26.36 42.94
N ARG A 48 29.32 27.47 42.46
CA ARG A 48 28.57 28.54 41.77
C ARG A 48 28.07 28.00 40.42
N ILE A 49 26.78 27.69 40.34
CA ILE A 49 26.12 27.51 39.04
C ILE A 49 25.99 28.89 38.39
N HIS A 50 26.61 29.07 37.21
CA HIS A 50 26.37 30.24 36.39
C HIS A 50 24.94 30.21 35.83
N SER A 51 24.21 31.32 35.97
CA SER A 51 22.87 31.48 35.39
C SER A 51 22.93 31.54 33.87
N VAL A 52 22.84 30.38 33.21
CA VAL A 52 22.52 30.31 31.78
C VAL A 52 21.03 30.59 31.63
N ASN A 53 20.67 31.66 30.92
CA ASN A 53 19.27 32.00 30.65
C ASN A 53 18.62 30.92 29.76
N GLY A 54 17.80 30.06 30.37
CA GLY A 54 17.18 28.89 29.74
C GLY A 54 15.68 28.75 30.02
N VAL A 55 14.94 29.86 30.10
CA VAL A 55 13.48 29.85 30.31
C VAL A 55 12.76 29.41 29.02
N GLN A 56 11.63 28.71 29.17
CA GLN A 56 10.59 28.33 28.17
C GLN A 56 10.64 26.93 27.53
N ALA A 57 11.76 26.18 27.58
CA ALA A 57 11.92 25.00 26.71
C ALA A 57 10.99 23.79 26.92
N HIS A 58 10.40 23.57 28.12
CA HIS A 58 9.79 22.26 28.46
C HIS A 58 8.31 22.26 28.87
N SER A 59 7.75 23.39 29.32
CA SER A 59 6.38 23.43 29.88
C SER A 59 5.27 23.65 28.85
N ALA A 60 5.60 24.15 27.65
CA ALA A 60 4.61 24.39 26.58
C ALA A 60 4.08 23.08 25.96
N LEU A 61 4.92 22.04 25.89
CA LEU A 61 4.57 20.70 25.38
C LEU A 61 3.41 20.04 26.15
N GLN A 62 3.17 20.45 27.39
CA GLN A 62 2.21 19.81 28.30
C GLN A 62 0.78 20.38 28.20
N VAL A 63 0.60 21.57 27.62
CA VAL A 63 -0.74 22.11 27.29
C VAL A 63 -1.28 21.49 25.99
N ALA A 64 -0.38 21.07 25.08
CA ALA A 64 -0.68 20.54 23.75
C ALA A 64 -1.39 19.16 23.70
N ALA A 65 -1.82 18.63 24.86
CA ALA A 65 -2.62 17.40 24.95
C ALA A 65 -3.98 17.59 25.66
N ILE A 66 -4.25 18.74 26.27
CA ILE A 66 -5.40 18.91 27.17
C ILE A 66 -6.69 19.35 26.41
N ILE A 67 -6.54 19.90 25.20
CA ILE A 67 -7.66 20.28 24.32
C ILE A 67 -8.17 19.09 23.46
N ARG A 68 -7.57 17.89 23.60
CA ARG A 68 -7.49 16.88 22.53
C ARG A 68 -8.83 16.41 21.91
N ASP A 69 -9.94 16.29 22.64
CA ASP A 69 -11.24 15.79 22.11
C ASP A 69 -12.52 16.32 22.84
N ALA A 70 -12.51 17.52 23.42
CA ALA A 70 -13.52 17.89 24.45
C ALA A 70 -14.93 18.36 23.98
N GLN A 71 -15.85 17.42 23.72
CA GLN A 71 -17.31 17.56 24.02
C GLN A 71 -17.89 16.19 24.47
N PRO A 72 -18.94 16.14 25.33
CA PRO A 72 -19.31 14.91 26.04
C PRO A 72 -20.59 14.22 25.52
N GLY A 73 -20.69 12.92 25.78
CA GLY A 73 -21.94 12.15 25.71
C GLY A 73 -22.17 11.37 27.01
N LYS A 74 -23.37 11.47 27.59
CA LYS A 74 -23.77 10.62 28.74
C LYS A 74 -23.90 9.17 28.28
N VAL A 75 -23.39 8.23 29.09
CA VAL A 75 -23.94 6.88 29.18
C VAL A 75 -24.51 6.72 30.58
N GLU A 76 -25.83 6.60 30.67
CA GLU A 76 -26.57 6.46 31.92
C GLU A 76 -26.83 4.96 32.13
N ILE A 77 -26.00 4.32 32.95
CA ILE A 77 -26.14 2.88 33.23
C ILE A 77 -27.27 2.69 34.23
N VAL A 78 -28.44 2.30 33.72
CA VAL A 78 -29.52 1.74 34.53
C VAL A 78 -29.03 0.40 35.08
N VAL A 79 -29.00 0.28 36.41
CA VAL A 79 -28.69 -0.98 37.10
C VAL A 79 -30.01 -1.64 37.48
N ASP A 80 -30.50 -2.51 36.59
CA ASP A 80 -31.66 -3.35 36.88
C ASP A 80 -31.29 -4.54 37.77
N ASN A 81 -32.27 -4.97 38.57
CA ASN A 81 -32.06 -5.90 39.68
C ASN A 81 -31.98 -7.35 39.22
N ILE A 82 -31.01 -8.11 39.76
CA ILE A 82 -31.01 -9.58 39.74
C ILE A 82 -31.44 -10.07 41.13
N PRO A 83 -32.56 -10.83 41.28
CA PRO A 83 -33.02 -11.31 42.57
C PRO A 83 -32.28 -12.58 43.04
N GLU A 84 -32.14 -12.73 44.36
CA GLU A 84 -31.78 -14.01 44.98
C GLU A 84 -32.90 -15.05 44.80
N ILE A 85 -32.61 -16.23 44.25
CA ILE A 85 -33.38 -17.45 44.55
C ILE A 85 -32.46 -18.64 44.83
N LEU A 86 -32.38 -18.94 46.13
CA LEU A 86 -32.33 -20.25 46.80
C LEU A 86 -31.93 -21.53 46.02
N SER A 87 -31.06 -22.26 46.70
CA SER A 87 -30.80 -23.70 46.59
C SER A 87 -32.02 -24.61 46.38
N ASN A 88 -31.81 -25.76 45.71
CA ASN A 88 -32.45 -27.01 46.13
C ASN A 88 -31.60 -28.26 45.83
N ASN A 89 -31.66 -29.25 46.72
CA ASN A 89 -30.99 -30.55 46.58
C ASN A 89 -31.89 -31.58 45.89
N VAL A 90 -31.31 -32.42 45.02
CA VAL A 90 -31.83 -33.78 44.77
C VAL A 90 -30.66 -34.76 44.74
N ASN A 91 -30.85 -35.94 45.34
CA ASN A 91 -29.82 -36.95 45.54
C ASN A 91 -29.62 -37.85 44.31
N SER A 92 -28.38 -38.32 44.10
CA SER A 92 -28.15 -39.73 43.77
C SER A 92 -26.86 -40.27 44.43
N LYS A 93 -26.96 -41.47 45.01
CA LYS A 93 -25.86 -42.27 45.59
C LYS A 93 -25.39 -43.27 44.50
N GLY A 94 -24.18 -43.85 44.48
CA GLY A 94 -22.96 -43.75 45.30
C GLY A 94 -21.74 -43.99 44.38
N SER A 95 -20.56 -44.49 44.78
CA SER A 95 -20.13 -45.17 46.01
C SER A 95 -18.61 -44.99 46.25
N ALA A 96 -18.18 -45.25 47.49
CA ALA A 96 -16.79 -45.50 47.94
C ALA A 96 -16.06 -46.58 47.09
N THR A 97 -14.71 -46.73 47.03
CA THR A 97 -13.50 -46.10 47.66
C THR A 97 -12.28 -46.45 46.75
N ALA A 98 -11.04 -45.92 46.84
CA ALA A 98 -10.13 -45.82 47.98
C ALA A 98 -8.88 -44.92 47.71
N THR A 99 -7.93 -44.94 48.65
CA THR A 99 -6.75 -44.05 48.83
C THR A 99 -5.52 -44.27 47.91
N ALA A 100 -4.75 -43.18 47.70
CA ALA A 100 -3.28 -43.03 47.86
C ALA A 100 -2.35 -42.70 46.65
N THR A 101 -1.34 -41.86 46.98
CA THR A 101 0.02 -41.71 46.40
C THR A 101 0.27 -41.27 44.94
N ALA A 102 0.55 -39.97 44.80
CA ALA A 102 1.83 -39.37 44.34
C ALA A 102 2.49 -39.68 42.97
N ASN A 103 2.97 -38.58 42.34
CA ASN A 103 4.04 -38.44 41.33
C ASN A 103 3.87 -39.01 39.91
N GLY A 104 4.09 -38.15 38.90
CA GLY A 104 4.53 -38.58 37.55
C GLY A 104 3.87 -37.92 36.34
N SER A 105 4.27 -36.69 35.98
CA SER A 105 3.79 -36.01 34.75
C SER A 105 4.95 -35.46 33.89
N SER A 106 5.61 -36.32 33.11
CA SER A 106 6.67 -35.91 32.16
C SER A 106 6.89 -36.94 31.03
N GLN A 107 5.91 -37.11 30.12
CA GLN A 107 6.11 -38.01 28.95
C GLN A 107 5.39 -37.65 27.63
N GLN A 108 4.66 -36.53 27.53
CA GLN A 108 3.94 -36.18 26.28
C GLN A 108 4.70 -35.25 25.30
N GLN A 109 5.85 -34.68 25.66
CA GLN A 109 6.58 -33.75 24.77
C GLN A 109 7.58 -34.42 23.80
N LEU A 110 7.92 -35.70 23.97
CA LEU A 110 8.95 -36.36 23.14
C LEU A 110 8.48 -36.78 21.74
N ASN A 111 7.21 -37.16 21.58
CA ASN A 111 6.71 -37.76 20.32
C ASN A 111 6.54 -36.74 19.17
N THR A 112 6.29 -35.46 19.48
CA THR A 112 6.16 -34.40 18.46
C THR A 112 7.50 -33.95 17.87
N ALA A 113 8.62 -34.12 18.61
CA ALA A 113 9.96 -33.80 18.13
C ALA A 113 10.43 -34.76 17.03
N SER A 114 10.27 -36.08 17.25
CA SER A 114 10.71 -37.12 16.31
C SER A 114 9.99 -37.03 14.96
N SER A 115 8.67 -36.80 14.95
CA SER A 115 7.91 -36.67 13.71
C SER A 115 8.31 -35.42 12.89
N LYS A 116 8.64 -34.30 13.55
CA LYS A 116 9.16 -33.10 12.87
C LYS A 116 10.56 -33.34 12.30
N ARG A 117 11.44 -34.03 13.05
CA ARG A 117 12.80 -34.39 12.61
C ARG A 117 12.79 -35.31 11.37
N TYR A 118 11.80 -36.21 11.26
CA TYR A 118 11.61 -37.05 10.08
C TYR A 118 11.22 -36.26 8.81
N MET A 119 10.29 -35.30 8.93
CA MET A 119 9.87 -34.41 7.84
C MET A 119 10.99 -33.51 7.31
N MET A 120 11.87 -33.02 8.20
CA MET A 120 13.07 -32.27 7.82
C MET A 120 14.03 -33.18 7.02
N ARG A 121 14.43 -34.32 7.59
CA ARG A 121 15.36 -35.28 6.95
C ARG A 121 14.90 -35.73 5.55
N SER A 122 13.59 -35.93 5.34
CA SER A 122 13.04 -36.25 4.00
C SER A 122 13.23 -35.11 2.98
N ARG A 123 13.10 -33.84 3.40
CA ARG A 123 13.37 -32.67 2.54
C ARG A 123 14.87 -32.47 2.31
N THR A 124 15.72 -32.62 3.33
CA THR A 124 17.17 -32.46 3.21
C THR A 124 17.77 -33.50 2.26
N LYS A 125 17.43 -34.80 2.39
CA LYS A 125 17.90 -35.85 1.47
C LYS A 125 17.46 -35.60 0.02
N LYS A 126 16.25 -35.09 -0.20
CA LYS A 126 15.77 -34.71 -1.55
C LYS A 126 16.49 -33.50 -2.13
N MET A 127 16.92 -32.53 -1.31
CA MET A 127 17.76 -31.41 -1.76
C MET A 127 19.23 -31.80 -1.98
N LEU A 128 19.80 -32.69 -1.15
CA LEU A 128 21.16 -33.21 -1.33
C LEU A 128 21.30 -33.96 -2.66
N SER A 129 20.36 -34.84 -2.97
CA SER A 129 20.27 -35.54 -4.26
C SER A 129 20.23 -34.57 -5.46
N LEU A 130 19.48 -33.47 -5.36
CA LEU A 130 19.46 -32.43 -6.39
C LEU A 130 20.78 -31.63 -6.46
N LYS A 131 21.40 -31.29 -5.32
CA LYS A 131 22.66 -30.53 -5.26
C LYS A 131 23.86 -31.30 -5.83
N LYS A 132 24.06 -32.58 -5.47
CA LYS A 132 25.17 -33.41 -6.02
C LYS A 132 25.11 -33.57 -7.55
N THR A 133 23.95 -33.32 -8.18
CA THR A 133 23.83 -33.33 -9.66
C THR A 133 24.02 -31.96 -10.32
N ASN A 134 24.16 -30.88 -9.55
CA ASN A 134 24.18 -29.50 -10.05
C ASN A 134 25.58 -28.85 -9.99
N THR A 135 26.54 -29.41 -9.23
CA THR A 135 27.96 -28.99 -9.25
C THR A 135 28.57 -29.22 -10.64
N GLY A 136 28.50 -30.45 -11.16
CA GLY A 136 28.99 -30.80 -12.50
C GLY A 136 28.34 -30.04 -13.66
N LEU A 137 27.09 -29.55 -13.51
CA LEU A 137 26.42 -28.74 -14.54
C LEU A 137 26.99 -27.32 -14.67
N LYS A 138 27.48 -26.71 -13.58
CA LYS A 138 28.05 -25.35 -13.60
C LYS A 138 29.33 -25.25 -14.42
N GLY A 139 30.22 -26.25 -14.31
CA GLY A 139 31.45 -26.30 -15.10
C GLY A 139 31.14 -26.29 -16.61
N PHE A 140 30.17 -27.11 -17.04
CA PHE A 140 29.83 -27.32 -18.44
C PHE A 140 29.11 -26.12 -19.10
N PHE A 141 28.25 -25.41 -18.36
CA PHE A 141 27.59 -24.21 -18.90
C PHE A 141 28.58 -23.06 -19.18
N SER A 142 29.69 -22.96 -18.42
CA SER A 142 30.69 -21.91 -18.60
C SER A 142 31.52 -22.05 -19.88
N SER A 143 31.70 -23.27 -20.38
CA SER A 143 32.44 -23.61 -21.60
C SER A 143 31.51 -23.72 -22.82
N GLY A 144 30.39 -24.44 -22.71
CA GLY A 144 29.46 -24.65 -23.83
C GLY A 144 28.92 -23.37 -24.46
N LEU A 145 28.53 -22.38 -23.64
CA LEU A 145 28.00 -21.10 -24.13
C LEU A 145 29.04 -20.24 -24.89
N LYS A 146 30.33 -20.48 -24.71
CA LYS A 146 31.39 -19.82 -25.52
C LYS A 146 31.46 -20.43 -26.91
N SER A 147 31.32 -21.75 -27.02
CA SER A 147 31.39 -22.48 -28.29
C SER A 147 30.23 -22.11 -29.23
N VAL A 148 28.99 -22.09 -28.72
CA VAL A 148 27.79 -21.73 -29.50
C VAL A 148 27.87 -20.30 -30.05
N ARG A 149 28.43 -19.35 -29.28
CA ARG A 149 28.63 -17.96 -29.73
C ARG A 149 29.64 -17.81 -30.87
N HIS A 150 30.59 -18.73 -31.03
CA HIS A 150 31.50 -18.74 -32.19
C HIS A 150 30.80 -19.24 -33.45
N ILE A 151 30.01 -20.32 -33.35
CA ILE A 151 29.31 -20.92 -34.50
C ILE A 151 28.32 -19.92 -35.13
N VAL A 152 27.53 -19.20 -34.32
CA VAL A 152 26.50 -18.27 -34.81
C VAL A 152 27.10 -17.00 -35.48
N ARG A 153 28.36 -16.65 -35.19
CA ARG A 153 29.03 -15.50 -35.84
C ARG A 153 29.72 -15.82 -37.17
N GLY A 154 29.78 -17.08 -37.59
CA GLY A 154 30.50 -17.51 -38.79
C GLY A 154 29.79 -17.34 -40.13
N LYS A 155 28.51 -16.92 -40.17
CA LYS A 155 27.67 -16.93 -41.40
C LYS A 155 26.97 -15.60 -41.71
N LYS A 156 27.70 -14.48 -41.77
CA LYS A 156 27.25 -13.24 -42.45
C LYS A 156 28.41 -12.47 -43.08
N ASP A 157 28.81 -12.82 -44.31
CA ASP A 157 29.40 -11.84 -45.24
C ASP A 157 29.48 -12.35 -46.70
N LYS A 158 29.50 -11.43 -47.69
CA LYS A 158 29.64 -11.63 -49.16
C LYS A 158 28.51 -12.49 -49.82
N LYS A 159 27.74 -12.01 -50.81
CA LYS A 159 28.11 -11.33 -52.08
C LYS A 159 27.10 -10.24 -52.50
N ARG A 160 27.43 -9.50 -53.57
CA ARG A 160 26.65 -8.40 -54.17
C ARG A 160 26.84 -8.42 -55.71
N ARG A 161 25.86 -7.91 -56.49
CA ARG A 161 25.80 -7.84 -57.98
C ARG A 161 25.55 -9.21 -58.69
N SER A 162 24.87 -9.29 -59.86
CA SER A 162 23.98 -8.34 -60.57
C SER A 162 23.28 -8.95 -61.81
N ALA A 163 22.11 -8.41 -62.16
CA ALA A 163 21.57 -8.19 -63.52
C ALA A 163 20.92 -9.32 -64.37
N PHE A 164 19.67 -9.00 -64.78
CA PHE A 164 19.07 -9.10 -66.13
C PHE A 164 18.23 -10.32 -66.62
N LEU A 165 17.08 -9.95 -67.21
CA LEU A 165 16.20 -10.60 -68.21
C LEU A 165 15.26 -11.77 -67.82
N ASN A 166 13.96 -11.53 -68.06
CA ASN A 166 13.03 -12.23 -68.99
C ASN A 166 13.07 -13.78 -69.10
N ARG A 167 11.95 -14.51 -69.25
CA ARG A 167 10.63 -14.16 -69.87
C ARG A 167 9.52 -15.17 -69.49
N ASP A 168 8.29 -14.90 -69.96
CA ASP A 168 7.07 -15.74 -70.20
C ASP A 168 7.07 -17.25 -69.84
N GLY A 169 5.93 -17.83 -69.41
CA GLY A 169 5.87 -19.32 -69.28
C GLY A 169 4.63 -20.09 -68.79
N VAL A 170 3.39 -19.59 -68.93
CA VAL A 170 2.18 -20.36 -69.33
C VAL A 170 2.04 -21.88 -68.95
N VAL A 171 1.15 -22.18 -67.98
CA VAL A 171 0.01 -23.15 -68.05
C VAL A 171 0.23 -24.70 -68.05
N SER A 172 -0.35 -25.35 -67.01
CA SER A 172 -1.13 -26.62 -66.99
C SER A 172 -0.48 -28.01 -66.92
N SER A 173 -1.28 -28.95 -66.36
CA SER A 173 -1.42 -30.39 -66.68
C SER A 173 -0.30 -31.36 -66.29
N ASP A 174 -0.58 -32.60 -65.87
CA ASP A 174 -1.81 -33.19 -65.31
C ASP A 174 -1.52 -34.59 -64.72
N SER A 175 -2.53 -35.24 -64.11
CA SER A 175 -2.66 -36.72 -64.01
C SER A 175 -1.64 -37.50 -63.13
N HIS A 176 -1.96 -38.66 -62.51
CA HIS A 176 -3.23 -39.36 -62.31
C HIS A 176 -3.14 -40.45 -61.21
N LEU A 177 -4.26 -40.67 -60.50
CA LEU A 177 -4.74 -41.93 -59.87
C LEU A 177 -3.88 -42.59 -58.74
N GLU A 178 -4.42 -43.40 -57.81
CA GLU A 178 -5.77 -44.00 -57.69
C GLU A 178 -6.21 -44.33 -56.22
N LYS A 179 -7.53 -44.58 -56.06
CA LYS A 179 -8.23 -45.43 -55.04
C LYS A 179 -8.46 -44.93 -53.58
N HIS A 180 -9.69 -44.41 -53.40
CA HIS A 180 -10.62 -44.56 -52.26
C HIS A 180 -10.81 -46.04 -51.79
N PRO A 181 -11.59 -46.37 -50.72
CA PRO A 181 -12.62 -45.60 -49.95
C PRO A 181 -12.42 -45.61 -48.40
N ASP A 182 -13.21 -45.03 -47.49
CA ASP A 182 -14.27 -43.96 -47.43
C ASP A 182 -14.40 -43.53 -45.93
N ASN A 183 -15.38 -42.80 -45.34
CA ASN A 183 -16.78 -42.47 -45.65
C ASN A 183 -17.22 -41.14 -44.94
N GLN A 184 -18.53 -40.89 -44.81
CA GLN A 184 -19.18 -39.61 -44.45
C GLN A 184 -19.98 -39.72 -43.12
N LYS A 185 -20.54 -38.67 -42.46
CA LYS A 185 -21.27 -37.43 -42.88
C LYS A 185 -21.15 -36.33 -41.80
N SER A 186 -20.90 -35.04 -42.09
CA SER A 186 -21.72 -33.96 -42.72
C SER A 186 -22.75 -33.31 -41.74
N SER A 187 -23.05 -32.00 -41.73
CA SER A 187 -22.67 -30.84 -42.59
C SER A 187 -23.02 -29.48 -41.92
N GLU A 188 -22.54 -28.35 -42.45
CA GLU A 188 -22.87 -26.97 -42.02
C GLU A 188 -23.89 -26.23 -42.94
N ASN A 189 -24.60 -25.24 -42.39
CA ASN A 189 -25.03 -23.89 -42.89
C ASN A 189 -25.13 -23.54 -44.41
N PRO A 190 -25.78 -22.41 -44.83
CA PRO A 190 -26.96 -21.65 -44.34
C PRO A 190 -28.05 -21.48 -45.46
N PRO A 191 -28.40 -20.31 -46.07
CA PRO A 191 -28.94 -19.01 -45.58
C PRO A 191 -30.27 -18.49 -46.23
N LEU A 192 -30.80 -17.37 -45.70
CA LEU A 192 -31.54 -16.26 -46.37
C LEU A 192 -32.85 -16.48 -47.21
N SER A 193 -33.95 -15.84 -46.79
CA SER A 193 -34.80 -14.97 -47.65
C SER A 193 -35.78 -14.08 -46.82
N LYS A 194 -36.62 -13.25 -47.46
CA LYS A 194 -37.50 -12.22 -46.83
C LYS A 194 -38.97 -12.40 -47.23
N ARG A 195 -39.94 -12.18 -46.31
CA ARG A 195 -41.09 -11.24 -46.53
C ARG A 195 -42.08 -11.09 -45.35
N SER A 196 -42.82 -9.99 -45.42
CA SER A 196 -44.14 -9.64 -44.84
C SER A 196 -45.15 -10.80 -44.73
N SER A 197 -46.21 -10.76 -43.91
CA SER A 197 -47.23 -9.69 -43.83
C SER A 197 -48.26 -9.91 -42.69
N LEU A 198 -49.09 -8.87 -42.42
CA LEU A 198 -50.43 -8.84 -41.75
C LEU A 198 -50.80 -9.92 -40.70
N GLY A 199 -51.35 -9.47 -39.56
CA GLY A 199 -52.12 -10.32 -38.64
C GLY A 199 -53.56 -9.82 -38.46
N SER A 200 -54.43 -10.65 -37.86
CA SER A 200 -55.75 -10.24 -37.38
C SER A 200 -56.41 -11.22 -36.39
N GLN A 201 -56.92 -10.65 -35.29
CA GLN A 201 -58.20 -10.95 -34.62
C GLN A 201 -58.51 -12.29 -33.88
N GLN A 202 -59.31 -12.10 -32.81
CA GLN A 202 -60.35 -12.97 -32.23
C GLN A 202 -59.99 -14.20 -31.35
N SER A 203 -60.06 -13.97 -30.04
CA SER A 203 -60.58 -14.91 -29.02
C SER A 203 -62.06 -15.27 -29.29
N PRO A 204 -62.61 -16.41 -28.81
CA PRO A 204 -63.30 -16.37 -27.49
C PRO A 204 -63.44 -17.72 -26.71
N LYS A 205 -63.83 -17.62 -25.42
CA LYS A 205 -64.59 -18.63 -24.61
C LYS A 205 -63.92 -19.99 -24.28
N SER A 206 -64.35 -20.78 -23.29
CA SER A 206 -65.03 -20.54 -21.98
C SER A 206 -65.19 -21.88 -21.22
N ASN A 207 -65.26 -21.83 -19.87
CA ASN A 207 -65.61 -22.93 -18.94
C ASN A 207 -64.52 -24.03 -18.79
N GLY A 208 -64.38 -24.70 -17.64
CA GLY A 208 -65.10 -24.54 -16.37
C GLY A 208 -64.51 -25.34 -15.19
N MET A 209 -65.31 -25.41 -14.14
CA MET A 209 -65.29 -26.19 -12.88
C MET A 209 -64.50 -27.55 -12.88
N GLU A 210 -64.03 -28.11 -11.76
CA GLU A 210 -64.73 -28.33 -10.47
C GLU A 210 -63.83 -28.35 -9.20
N GLU A 211 -64.45 -27.99 -8.06
CA GLU A 211 -64.34 -28.57 -6.69
C GLU A 211 -63.01 -28.74 -5.90
N SER A 212 -63.00 -28.87 -4.55
CA SER A 212 -63.87 -28.38 -3.45
C SER A 212 -63.25 -28.70 -2.05
N HIS A 213 -63.71 -28.02 -0.98
CA HIS A 213 -63.58 -28.39 0.46
C HIS A 213 -62.14 -28.44 1.08
N VAL A 214 -61.87 -28.35 2.40
CA VAL A 214 -62.58 -27.95 3.65
C VAL A 214 -61.52 -27.65 4.76
N ALA A 215 -61.73 -26.96 5.89
CA ALA A 215 -62.45 -25.72 6.23
C ALA A 215 -62.33 -25.44 7.76
N LEU A 216 -62.24 -24.17 8.19
CA LEU A 216 -62.35 -23.67 9.60
C LEU A 216 -61.20 -24.11 10.57
N GLU A 217 -60.90 -23.49 11.73
CA GLU A 217 -61.45 -22.38 12.55
C GLU A 217 -60.29 -21.44 12.99
N GLY A 218 -60.44 -20.22 13.54
CA GLY A 218 -61.60 -19.34 13.80
C GLY A 218 -61.21 -18.08 14.63
N SER A 219 -61.83 -16.92 14.34
CA SER A 219 -62.08 -15.68 15.14
C SER A 219 -61.21 -15.31 16.39
N GLN A 220 -60.77 -14.07 16.64
CA GLN A 220 -61.53 -12.84 17.01
C GLN A 220 -60.57 -11.61 17.16
N LEU A 221 -60.96 -10.32 17.30
CA LEU A 221 -62.08 -9.46 16.82
C LEU A 221 -61.89 -8.01 17.36
N GLU A 222 -61.78 -6.97 16.51
CA GLU A 222 -62.09 -5.52 16.72
C GLU A 222 -61.65 -4.77 15.43
N GLN A 223 -62.41 -3.91 14.71
CA GLN A 223 -63.28 -2.75 15.00
C GLN A 223 -62.51 -1.46 15.38
N ALA A 224 -62.74 -0.28 14.77
CA ALA A 224 -63.61 0.10 13.63
C ALA A 224 -63.21 1.49 13.02
N ALA A 225 -64.05 2.01 12.12
CA ALA A 225 -64.20 3.40 11.64
C ALA A 225 -63.29 3.95 10.50
N LEU A 226 -63.86 3.96 9.29
CA LEU A 226 -63.84 5.13 8.39
C LEU A 226 -65.00 6.09 8.80
N PRO A 227 -65.09 7.32 8.26
CA PRO A 227 -65.81 7.48 6.99
C PRO A 227 -65.18 8.50 6.01
N ASP A 228 -65.44 8.27 4.72
CA ASP A 228 -66.02 9.19 3.70
C ASP A 228 -65.52 10.65 3.58
N SER A 229 -65.58 11.34 2.44
CA SER A 229 -65.63 11.09 0.99
C SER A 229 -66.13 12.40 0.38
N GLU A 230 -65.57 12.90 -0.73
CA GLU A 230 -66.31 13.82 -1.61
C GLU A 230 -65.70 13.82 -3.01
N THR A 231 -66.56 13.87 -4.04
CA THR A 231 -66.17 13.75 -5.45
C THR A 231 -67.08 14.60 -6.33
N ASP A 232 -66.50 15.56 -7.04
CA ASP A 232 -67.06 16.31 -8.18
C ASP A 232 -65.87 16.83 -9.02
N GLY A 233 -65.95 17.06 -10.34
CA GLY A 233 -67.05 16.77 -11.27
C GLY A 233 -66.93 17.60 -12.57
N VAL A 234 -67.36 17.03 -13.71
CA VAL A 234 -67.74 17.70 -14.98
C VAL A 234 -66.63 18.31 -15.89
N ASP A 235 -66.29 17.55 -16.93
CA ASP A 235 -66.28 17.86 -18.38
C ASP A 235 -65.84 19.24 -18.95
N ASN A 236 -64.99 19.21 -20.00
CA ASN A 236 -65.45 19.33 -21.41
C ASN A 236 -64.34 19.16 -22.46
N ASP A 237 -64.72 18.79 -23.69
CA ASP A 237 -63.84 18.51 -24.84
C ASP A 237 -63.24 19.75 -25.54
N LYS A 238 -62.18 19.54 -26.34
CA LYS A 238 -62.26 19.77 -27.82
C LYS A 238 -61.08 19.25 -28.65
N ASP A 239 -61.41 18.92 -29.90
CA ASP A 239 -60.50 18.52 -30.99
C ASP A 239 -59.48 19.61 -31.40
N GLY A 240 -58.38 19.16 -32.03
CA GLY A 240 -57.35 20.04 -32.57
C GLY A 240 -56.36 19.37 -33.52
N SER A 241 -56.81 18.70 -34.58
CA SER A 241 -55.92 18.15 -35.61
C SER A 241 -55.49 19.20 -36.64
N MET A 242 -54.20 19.28 -36.98
CA MET A 242 -53.70 19.87 -38.24
C MET A 242 -52.45 19.14 -38.75
N ILE A 243 -52.12 19.36 -40.03
CA ILE A 243 -51.12 18.64 -40.83
C ILE A 243 -50.17 19.67 -41.49
N PHE A 244 -48.97 19.24 -41.92
CA PHE A 244 -47.94 20.01 -42.63
C PHE A 244 -47.14 20.99 -41.74
N ASP A 245 -45.87 21.31 -41.99
CA ASP A 245 -45.02 21.03 -43.16
C ASP A 245 -43.52 20.92 -42.81
N ARG A 246 -42.66 20.62 -43.80
CA ARG A 246 -41.19 20.77 -43.71
C ARG A 246 -40.75 22.23 -43.81
N PRO A 247 -39.49 22.53 -43.44
CA PRO A 247 -38.59 23.01 -44.50
C PRO A 247 -37.23 22.31 -44.54
N ASN A 248 -36.71 22.09 -45.75
CA ASN A 248 -35.26 22.00 -45.99
C ASN A 248 -34.67 23.41 -45.96
N PHE A 249 -33.43 23.56 -45.47
CA PHE A 249 -32.28 24.12 -46.21
C PHE A 249 -31.05 24.20 -45.28
N GLY A 250 -29.83 24.15 -45.85
CA GLY A 250 -28.58 24.31 -45.08
C GLY A 250 -27.45 23.33 -45.45
N ALA A 251 -27.11 23.21 -46.74
CA ALA A 251 -25.96 22.43 -47.15
C ALA A 251 -24.64 23.16 -46.79
N GLY A 252 -23.69 22.43 -46.21
CA GLY A 252 -22.38 22.95 -45.77
C GLY A 252 -21.26 21.96 -46.03
N GLU A 253 -20.85 21.82 -47.28
CA GLU A 253 -19.72 20.95 -47.64
C GLU A 253 -18.37 21.57 -47.26
N SER A 254 -17.49 20.79 -46.60
CA SER A 254 -16.11 20.65 -47.08
C SER A 254 -15.26 19.59 -46.35
N ARG A 255 -14.55 18.80 -47.17
CA ARG A 255 -13.20 18.25 -46.90
C ARG A 255 -13.03 17.32 -45.69
N ARG A 256 -13.58 16.10 -45.79
CA ARG A 256 -12.77 14.92 -45.41
C ARG A 256 -11.72 14.69 -46.50
N ARG A 257 -10.43 14.67 -46.15
CA ARG A 257 -9.40 14.06 -47.01
C ARG A 257 -9.19 12.62 -46.56
N SER A 258 -9.52 11.67 -47.41
CA SER A 258 -9.07 10.29 -47.27
C SER A 258 -7.60 10.16 -47.64
N LEU A 259 -6.80 9.54 -46.77
CA LEU A 259 -5.54 8.92 -47.14
C LEU A 259 -5.57 7.48 -46.67
N GLN A 260 -5.54 6.55 -47.61
CA GLN A 260 -5.20 5.16 -47.34
C GLN A 260 -3.70 5.10 -47.06
N TYR A 261 -3.28 4.29 -46.08
CA TYR A 261 -1.92 3.78 -46.03
C TYR A 261 -1.93 2.29 -45.71
N THR A 262 -0.96 1.58 -46.27
CA THR A 262 -0.92 0.12 -46.31
C THR A 262 -0.35 -0.49 -45.03
N ASP A 263 -0.88 -1.66 -44.67
CA ASP A 263 -0.26 -2.57 -43.70
C ASP A 263 1.17 -2.95 -44.14
N MET A 264 2.11 -3.01 -43.18
CA MET A 264 3.39 -3.72 -43.25
C MET A 264 4.23 -3.48 -41.98
N GLY A 265 4.75 -4.57 -41.39
CA GLY A 265 6.06 -4.55 -40.71
C GLY A 265 6.08 -4.44 -39.18
N GLN A 266 6.52 -5.51 -38.53
CA GLN A 266 6.80 -5.54 -37.08
C GLN A 266 8.08 -4.77 -36.72
N SER A 267 7.99 -3.81 -35.80
CA SER A 267 9.00 -3.62 -34.73
C SER A 267 8.42 -2.73 -33.62
N LYS A 268 8.74 -3.03 -32.35
CA LYS A 268 8.36 -2.20 -31.20
C LYS A 268 9.61 -1.56 -30.59
N GLU A 269 9.98 -0.40 -31.10
CA GLU A 269 10.78 0.57 -30.32
C GLU A 269 9.83 1.41 -29.47
N SER A 270 10.23 1.69 -28.23
CA SER A 270 9.42 2.44 -27.28
C SER A 270 9.60 3.95 -27.48
N LEU A 271 8.58 4.64 -27.97
CA LEU A 271 8.52 6.11 -27.93
C LEU A 271 8.41 6.58 -26.48
N GLY A 272 9.54 7.02 -25.92
CA GLY A 272 9.58 7.64 -24.60
C GLY A 272 9.11 9.09 -24.68
N TYR A 273 8.26 9.51 -23.74
CA TYR A 273 7.96 10.93 -23.53
C TYR A 273 9.21 11.61 -22.96
N GLY A 274 9.83 12.47 -23.78
CA GLY A 274 11.03 13.21 -23.38
C GLY A 274 10.72 14.31 -22.38
N TYR A 275 11.28 14.20 -21.18
CA TYR A 275 11.56 15.34 -20.31
C TYR A 275 13.04 15.67 -20.45
N GLU A 276 13.38 16.90 -20.86
CA GLU A 276 14.78 17.34 -20.87
C GLU A 276 15.27 17.63 -19.44
N PRO A 277 16.39 17.04 -19.00
CA PRO A 277 17.04 17.42 -17.75
C PRO A 277 17.91 18.67 -17.95
N ILE A 278 17.82 19.63 -17.02
CA ILE A 278 18.73 20.79 -16.98
C ILE A 278 20.11 20.31 -16.51
N GLU A 279 21.04 20.10 -17.46
CA GLU A 279 22.40 19.68 -17.14
C GLU A 279 23.25 20.81 -16.55
N LEU A 280 23.49 20.76 -15.24
CA LEU A 280 24.61 21.46 -14.61
C LEU A 280 25.92 20.71 -14.89
N SER A 281 26.59 21.07 -15.99
CA SER A 281 27.84 20.43 -16.38
C SER A 281 28.97 20.64 -15.35
N THR A 282 29.58 19.54 -14.89
CA THR A 282 30.85 19.56 -14.14
C THR A 282 31.83 18.59 -14.79
N SER A 283 32.82 19.14 -15.52
CA SER A 283 33.81 18.35 -16.26
C SER A 283 34.97 17.89 -15.35
N SER A 284 35.25 16.59 -15.35
CA SER A 284 36.31 15.98 -14.55
C SER A 284 37.49 15.49 -15.42
N ALA A 285 38.51 16.33 -15.59
CA ALA A 285 39.75 15.99 -16.29
C ALA A 285 40.83 15.39 -15.34
N ARG A 286 41.63 14.45 -15.84
CA ARG A 286 42.74 13.80 -15.10
C ARG A 286 44.07 14.54 -15.31
N ASN A 287 44.82 14.89 -14.25
CA ASN A 287 46.14 14.26 -13.94
C ASN A 287 47.02 15.00 -12.90
N ARG A 288 47.69 14.17 -12.06
CA ARG A 288 49.10 14.23 -11.57
C ARG A 288 49.73 15.52 -10.99
N ARG A 289 50.16 15.38 -9.72
CA ARG A 289 51.45 15.80 -9.10
C ARG A 289 52.06 17.17 -9.49
N ALA A 290 52.14 18.09 -8.52
CA ALA A 290 53.36 18.48 -7.78
C ALA A 290 53.17 19.80 -7.00
N GLY A 291 54.08 20.11 -6.06
CA GLY A 291 54.26 21.45 -5.48
C GLY A 291 53.82 21.62 -4.02
N PHE A 292 54.76 22.00 -3.16
CA PHE A 292 54.54 22.29 -1.73
C PHE A 292 55.01 23.73 -1.46
N ARG A 293 54.13 24.66 -1.05
CA ARG A 293 54.33 25.70 -0.01
C ARG A 293 53.13 26.68 0.08
N PRO A 294 52.96 27.44 1.18
CA PRO A 294 51.67 28.04 1.57
C PRO A 294 51.63 29.58 1.57
N MET A 295 50.46 30.12 1.99
CA MET A 295 50.05 31.52 2.26
C MET A 295 49.35 32.26 1.11
N PRO A 296 48.46 33.25 1.40
CA PRO A 296 47.91 33.67 2.70
C PRO A 296 46.41 33.36 2.86
N ARG A 297 45.81 33.73 4.01
CA ARG A 297 44.35 33.73 4.21
C ARG A 297 43.72 34.98 3.62
N SER A 298 42.62 34.84 2.87
CA SER A 298 41.69 35.93 2.56
C SER A 298 40.26 35.50 2.85
N SER A 299 39.52 36.30 3.62
CA SER A 299 38.13 36.05 3.99
C SER A 299 37.17 36.77 3.04
N SER A 300 36.32 36.02 2.33
CA SER A 300 35.23 36.56 1.51
C SER A 300 33.91 35.88 1.85
N ALA A 301 33.13 36.49 2.74
CA ALA A 301 31.72 36.16 2.88
C ALA A 301 30.94 36.70 1.66
N HIS A 302 29.96 35.94 1.16
CA HIS A 302 29.01 36.44 0.17
C HIS A 302 27.66 36.71 0.85
N SER A 303 27.37 37.98 1.07
CA SER A 303 26.05 38.45 1.50
C SER A 303 25.14 38.61 0.28
N PHE A 304 24.07 37.81 0.19
CA PHE A 304 22.99 38.10 -0.75
C PHE A 304 22.21 39.34 -0.29
N GLY A 305 22.07 40.33 -1.17
CA GLY A 305 21.53 41.65 -0.83
C GLY A 305 20.00 41.72 -0.90
N THR A 306 19.34 41.91 0.25
CA THR A 306 17.88 42.09 0.34
C THR A 306 17.45 43.55 0.08
N ASN A 307 17.57 44.02 -1.16
CA ASN A 307 17.24 45.40 -1.56
C ASN A 307 16.28 45.45 -2.77
N SER A 308 15.05 44.93 -2.62
CA SER A 308 13.96 45.16 -3.60
C SER A 308 12.55 45.11 -2.98
N LEU A 309 12.40 45.46 -1.69
CA LEU A 309 11.13 45.32 -0.96
C LEU A 309 10.83 46.45 0.06
N ARG A 310 11.61 47.54 0.09
CA ARG A 310 11.31 48.72 0.93
C ARG A 310 10.44 49.76 0.24
N HIS A 311 10.70 50.06 -1.04
CA HIS A 311 10.05 51.15 -1.78
C HIS A 311 8.53 51.01 -1.97
N LEU A 312 7.94 49.84 -1.70
CA LEU A 312 6.50 49.59 -1.85
C LEU A 312 5.70 49.72 -0.54
N LEU A 313 6.35 50.04 0.59
CA LEU A 313 5.71 50.12 1.92
C LEU A 313 5.74 51.53 2.55
N GLU A 314 6.38 52.51 1.91
CA GLU A 314 6.49 53.87 2.44
C GLU A 314 5.42 54.83 1.86
N ASP A 315 4.93 54.61 0.64
CA ASP A 315 3.94 55.47 -0.04
C ASP A 315 2.53 55.46 0.60
N GLN A 316 2.13 54.37 1.27
CA GLN A 316 0.79 54.29 1.90
C GLN A 316 0.64 55.10 3.20
N ARG A 317 1.64 55.90 3.60
CA ARG A 317 1.58 56.76 4.80
C ARG A 317 1.34 58.25 4.52
N ALA A 318 1.21 58.65 3.26
CA ALA A 318 1.26 60.07 2.86
C ALA A 318 -0.10 60.79 2.70
N THR A 319 -1.25 60.15 2.93
CA THR A 319 -2.58 60.71 2.57
C THR A 319 -3.69 60.52 3.63
N SER A 320 -3.53 61.08 4.83
CA SER A 320 -4.65 61.18 5.82
C SER A 320 -4.58 62.39 6.76
N SER A 321 -4.45 63.61 6.23
CA SER A 321 -4.49 64.86 7.00
C SER A 321 -5.80 65.64 6.80
N PHE A 322 -6.90 65.19 7.40
CA PHE A 322 -8.14 65.98 7.48
C PHE A 322 -8.31 66.53 8.91
N ALA A 323 -8.29 67.86 9.05
CA ALA A 323 -8.05 68.50 10.36
C ALA A 323 -9.35 68.83 11.12
N MET A 324 -9.70 68.02 12.12
CA MET A 324 -10.63 68.42 13.19
C MET A 324 -9.88 69.23 14.27
N ARG A 325 -10.13 70.54 14.35
CA ARG A 325 -9.69 71.39 15.47
C ARG A 325 -10.77 71.41 16.55
N GLY A 326 -10.48 70.90 17.75
CA GLY A 326 -11.45 70.92 18.85
C GLY A 326 -11.07 70.07 20.07
N ALA A 327 -9.81 70.13 20.53
CA ALA A 327 -9.35 69.35 21.68
C ALA A 327 -9.32 70.18 22.97
N LEU A 328 -10.11 69.77 23.97
CA LEU A 328 -9.93 70.17 25.36
C LEU A 328 -8.68 69.47 25.97
N PRO A 329 -8.04 70.05 27.00
CA PRO A 329 -6.82 69.49 27.58
C PRO A 329 -7.12 68.23 28.43
N LEU A 330 -7.05 67.06 27.81
CA LEU A 330 -7.12 65.78 28.53
C LEU A 330 -5.83 65.57 29.34
N GLN A 331 -5.95 65.50 30.67
CA GLN A 331 -4.82 65.20 31.53
C GLN A 331 -4.34 63.75 31.31
N ALA A 332 -3.05 63.59 31.02
CA ALA A 332 -2.48 62.28 30.73
C ALA A 332 -2.38 61.41 32.00
N MET A 333 -3.07 60.28 32.02
CA MET A 333 -2.93 59.21 33.03
C MET A 333 -1.96 58.14 32.50
N PRO A 334 -0.65 58.16 32.85
CA PRO A 334 0.36 57.48 32.04
C PRO A 334 0.43 55.95 32.19
N GLY A 335 -0.37 55.35 33.08
CA GLY A 335 -0.27 53.94 33.45
C GLY A 335 -1.12 52.97 32.60
N LEU A 336 -2.39 53.30 32.33
CA LEU A 336 -3.39 52.34 31.84
C LEU A 336 -3.09 51.81 30.42
N ALA A 337 -2.89 52.72 29.46
CA ALA A 337 -2.60 52.36 28.06
C ALA A 337 -1.35 51.47 27.88
N SER A 338 -0.41 51.49 28.85
CA SER A 338 0.78 50.63 28.82
C SER A 338 0.48 49.15 29.12
N MET A 339 -0.54 48.87 29.93
CA MET A 339 -0.97 47.49 30.21
C MET A 339 -1.83 46.93 29.08
N GLU A 340 -2.75 47.73 28.56
CA GLU A 340 -3.64 47.35 27.44
C GLU A 340 -2.83 46.96 26.19
N MET A 341 -1.83 47.76 25.81
CA MET A 341 -0.95 47.44 24.67
C MET A 341 -0.18 46.12 24.87
N LYS A 342 0.27 45.80 26.09
CA LYS A 342 1.00 44.55 26.38
C LYS A 342 0.09 43.32 26.25
N GLU A 343 -1.11 43.39 26.80
CA GLU A 343 -2.09 42.29 26.69
C GLU A 343 -2.65 42.16 25.26
N PHE A 344 -2.82 43.26 24.52
CA PHE A 344 -3.14 43.22 23.09
C PHE A 344 -2.05 42.51 22.27
N VAL A 345 -0.78 42.91 22.41
CA VAL A 345 0.34 42.28 21.69
C VAL A 345 0.48 40.79 22.06
N LYS A 346 0.26 40.44 23.33
CA LYS A 346 0.22 39.05 23.81
C LYS A 346 -0.96 38.27 23.19
N SER A 347 -2.15 38.85 23.14
CA SER A 347 -3.34 38.26 22.50
C SER A 347 -3.13 38.00 21.01
N GLN A 348 -2.56 38.97 20.27
CA GLN A 348 -2.23 38.77 18.84
C GLN A 348 -1.16 37.69 18.66
N ARG A 349 -0.09 37.68 19.47
CA ARG A 349 0.92 36.61 19.43
C ARG A 349 0.34 35.21 19.70
N ILE A 350 -0.62 35.10 20.63
CA ILE A 350 -1.34 33.84 20.88
C ILE A 350 -2.19 33.45 19.66
N LYS A 351 -2.94 34.39 19.06
CA LYS A 351 -3.73 34.14 17.85
C LYS A 351 -2.86 33.71 16.67
N ASP A 352 -1.71 34.34 16.47
CA ASP A 352 -0.76 33.99 15.40
C ASP A 352 -0.04 32.67 15.66
N TRP A 353 0.30 32.35 16.90
CA TRP A 353 0.82 31.02 17.26
C TRP A 353 -0.23 29.91 17.02
N VAL A 354 -1.49 30.12 17.42
CA VAL A 354 -2.58 29.16 17.14
C VAL A 354 -2.81 29.01 15.63
N ARG A 355 -2.74 30.10 14.85
CA ARG A 355 -2.80 30.05 13.38
C ARG A 355 -1.64 29.25 12.78
N GLN A 356 -0.41 29.43 13.27
CA GLN A 356 0.77 28.68 12.81
C GLN A 356 0.67 27.20 13.19
N PHE A 357 0.28 26.89 14.43
CA PHE A 357 0.06 25.51 14.88
C PHE A 357 -1.01 24.80 14.04
N ARG A 358 -2.16 25.45 13.80
CA ARG A 358 -3.20 24.90 12.89
C ARG A 358 -2.69 24.69 11.46
N ARG A 359 -1.76 25.52 10.97
CA ARG A 359 -1.14 25.36 9.64
C ARG A 359 -0.16 24.19 9.53
N SER A 360 0.35 23.68 10.66
CA SER A 360 1.17 22.46 10.69
C SER A 360 0.34 21.17 10.68
N ASP A 361 -0.97 21.22 10.99
CA ASP A 361 -1.85 20.05 10.97
C ASP A 361 -2.07 19.57 9.52
N PRO A 362 -1.64 18.34 9.15
CA PRO A 362 -1.80 17.85 7.78
C PRO A 362 -3.25 17.86 7.29
N ARG A 363 -4.23 17.73 8.18
CA ARG A 363 -5.67 17.80 7.83
C ARG A 363 -6.06 19.19 7.35
N TYR A 364 -5.48 20.24 7.95
CA TYR A 364 -5.63 21.61 7.49
C TYR A 364 -4.88 21.87 6.18
N GLN A 365 -3.70 21.27 5.98
CA GLN A 365 -2.94 21.41 4.73
C GLN A 365 -3.66 20.73 3.56
N ILE A 366 -4.18 19.52 3.76
CA ILE A 366 -5.06 18.80 2.82
C ILE A 366 -6.30 19.65 2.52
N HIS A 367 -7.01 20.13 3.55
CA HIS A 367 -8.17 21.01 3.41
C HIS A 367 -7.86 22.25 2.54
N HIS A 368 -6.77 22.97 2.85
CA HIS A 368 -6.36 24.15 2.11
C HIS A 368 -5.97 23.82 0.66
N PHE A 369 -5.33 22.67 0.39
CA PHE A 369 -5.03 22.26 -0.98
C PHE A 369 -6.31 22.04 -1.79
N PHE A 370 -7.25 21.22 -1.30
CA PHE A 370 -8.49 20.93 -2.04
C PHE A 370 -9.39 22.17 -2.20
N ASN A 371 -9.38 23.09 -1.24
CA ASN A 371 -10.02 24.40 -1.38
C ASN A 371 -9.37 25.25 -2.48
N ASP A 372 -8.05 25.19 -2.67
CA ASP A 372 -7.38 25.91 -3.77
C ASP A 372 -7.69 25.28 -5.14
N VAL A 373 -7.77 23.95 -5.22
CA VAL A 373 -8.23 23.23 -6.42
C VAL A 373 -9.66 23.62 -6.79
N ALA A 374 -10.55 23.75 -5.80
CA ALA A 374 -11.92 24.24 -6.01
C ALA A 374 -11.98 25.69 -6.52
N GLN A 375 -11.05 26.56 -6.10
CA GLN A 375 -11.02 27.97 -6.53
C GLN A 375 -10.50 28.14 -7.97
N VAL A 376 -9.43 27.44 -8.36
CA VAL A 376 -8.81 27.61 -9.69
C VAL A 376 -9.43 26.70 -10.75
N GLY A 377 -10.06 25.60 -10.33
CA GLY A 377 -10.57 24.58 -11.24
C GLY A 377 -9.45 23.65 -11.73
N THR A 378 -9.83 22.43 -12.08
CA THR A 378 -8.92 21.32 -12.33
C THR A 378 -8.11 21.42 -13.62
N ASN A 379 -8.44 22.36 -14.51
CA ASN A 379 -7.90 22.43 -15.86
C ASN A 379 -6.62 23.27 -15.97
N ASN A 380 -6.33 24.14 -14.98
CA ASN A 380 -5.19 25.07 -14.99
C ASN A 380 -4.13 24.72 -13.92
N MET A 381 -4.06 23.45 -13.51
CA MET A 381 -3.27 23.01 -12.35
C MET A 381 -1.75 23.08 -12.57
N ASP A 382 -1.26 22.94 -13.80
CA ASP A 382 0.16 23.07 -14.13
C ASP A 382 0.65 24.54 -14.16
N GLU A 383 -0.25 25.53 -14.30
CA GLU A 383 0.06 26.97 -14.25
C GLU A 383 -0.24 27.61 -12.88
N PHE A 384 -0.60 26.79 -11.87
CA PHE A 384 -1.17 27.28 -10.62
C PHE A 384 -0.18 28.08 -9.75
N ASN A 385 -0.42 29.39 -9.62
CA ASN A 385 0.18 30.25 -8.61
C ASN A 385 -0.84 30.60 -7.50
N PRO A 386 -0.71 30.07 -6.26
CA PRO A 386 -1.69 30.25 -5.18
C PRO A 386 -1.88 31.70 -4.70
N ILE A 387 -1.00 32.63 -5.09
CA ILE A 387 -0.93 33.98 -4.48
C ILE A 387 -2.01 34.94 -5.03
N LEU A 388 -2.67 34.62 -6.14
CA LEU A 388 -3.42 35.61 -6.94
C LEU A 388 -4.96 35.57 -6.82
N VAL A 389 -5.56 34.65 -6.04
CA VAL A 389 -7.03 34.53 -5.95
C VAL A 389 -7.62 35.55 -4.96
N SER A 390 -8.37 36.52 -5.48
CA SER A 390 -9.08 37.53 -4.67
C SER A 390 -10.20 36.92 -3.82
N PRO A 391 -10.35 37.30 -2.53
CA PRO A 391 -11.46 36.84 -1.67
C PRO A 391 -12.86 37.13 -2.24
N LEU A 392 -13.03 38.16 -3.08
CA LEU A 392 -14.30 38.46 -3.73
C LEU A 392 -14.67 37.42 -4.79
N LEU A 393 -13.69 36.87 -5.52
CA LEU A 393 -13.94 35.82 -6.52
C LEU A 393 -14.41 34.51 -5.87
N ARG A 394 -14.05 34.27 -4.60
CA ARG A 394 -14.49 33.09 -3.84
C ARG A 394 -16.01 32.97 -3.71
N ALA A 395 -16.73 34.09 -3.70
CA ALA A 395 -18.19 34.10 -3.66
C ALA A 395 -18.85 33.67 -4.99
N PHE A 396 -18.10 33.59 -6.09
CA PHE A 396 -18.61 33.30 -7.43
C PHE A 396 -18.15 31.94 -7.99
N TYR A 397 -17.29 31.18 -7.28
CA TYR A 397 -16.86 29.87 -7.74
C TYR A 397 -17.99 28.83 -7.63
N LYS A 398 -18.31 28.20 -8.76
CA LYS A 398 -19.28 27.10 -8.85
C LYS A 398 -18.68 25.76 -8.41
N ALA A 399 -17.37 25.63 -8.49
CA ALA A 399 -16.65 24.41 -8.16
C ALA A 399 -16.42 24.27 -6.65
N SER A 400 -16.50 23.05 -6.14
CA SER A 400 -16.23 22.73 -4.73
C SER A 400 -15.76 21.28 -4.60
N VAL A 401 -14.98 20.98 -3.56
CA VAL A 401 -14.43 19.63 -3.31
C VAL A 401 -14.59 19.25 -1.85
N PHE A 402 -14.92 17.99 -1.59
CA PHE A 402 -14.70 17.33 -0.30
C PHE A 402 -13.85 16.08 -0.49
N THR A 403 -13.21 15.62 0.58
CA THR A 403 -12.39 14.40 0.55
C THR A 403 -12.69 13.52 1.75
N VAL A 404 -12.50 12.21 1.58
CA VAL A 404 -12.66 11.19 2.61
C VAL A 404 -11.37 10.40 2.68
N TRP A 405 -10.90 10.09 3.89
CA TRP A 405 -9.62 9.44 4.16
C TRP A 405 -9.79 8.31 5.17
N ARG A 406 -8.92 7.30 5.10
CA ARG A 406 -8.76 6.32 6.18
C ARG A 406 -8.24 7.00 7.46
N PRO A 407 -8.45 6.41 8.66
CA PRO A 407 -8.17 7.10 9.91
C PRO A 407 -6.67 7.07 10.30
N THR A 408 -5.92 8.11 9.92
CA THR A 408 -4.53 8.30 10.36
C THR A 408 -4.44 8.57 11.87
N SER A 409 -3.59 7.83 12.57
CA SER A 409 -3.42 7.92 14.03
C SER A 409 -2.90 9.28 14.52
N PHE A 410 -3.41 9.77 15.64
CA PHE A 410 -2.99 11.06 16.23
C PHE A 410 -1.48 11.19 16.48
N ASP A 411 -0.76 10.11 16.81
CA ASP A 411 0.69 10.17 17.01
C ASP A 411 1.46 10.34 15.69
N ALA A 412 1.00 9.73 14.59
CA ALA A 412 1.54 10.01 13.26
C ALA A 412 1.28 11.46 12.83
N ILE A 413 0.07 11.98 13.09
CA ILE A 413 -0.28 13.39 12.86
C ILE A 413 0.63 14.32 13.66
N ARG A 414 0.78 14.08 14.98
CA ARG A 414 1.70 14.82 15.86
C ARG A 414 3.13 14.83 15.30
N ARG A 415 3.62 13.70 14.81
CA ARG A 415 5.00 13.57 14.30
C ARG A 415 5.22 14.31 12.99
N MET A 416 4.23 14.33 12.08
CA MET A 416 4.25 15.21 10.90
C MET A 416 4.23 16.70 11.32
N MET A 417 3.33 17.11 12.23
CA MET A 417 3.23 18.49 12.73
C MET A 417 4.52 19.03 13.38
N LEU A 418 5.34 18.14 13.95
CA LEU A 418 6.61 18.49 14.60
C LEU A 418 7.84 18.25 13.71
N HIS A 419 7.65 17.75 12.48
CA HIS A 419 8.70 17.23 11.61
C HIS A 419 9.62 16.20 12.32
N GLU A 420 9.05 15.42 13.26
CA GLU A 420 9.69 14.24 13.87
C GLU A 420 9.67 13.03 12.93
N GLY A 421 8.78 13.03 11.94
CA GLY A 421 8.64 11.98 10.93
C GLY A 421 7.80 12.43 9.74
N VAL A 422 7.85 11.66 8.66
CA VAL A 422 7.20 11.96 7.36
C VAL A 422 6.26 10.82 6.98
N GLY A 423 5.16 11.10 6.28
CA GLY A 423 4.26 10.03 5.81
C GLY A 423 4.98 9.03 4.89
N LYS A 424 4.77 7.73 5.14
CA LYS A 424 5.21 6.60 4.29
C LYS A 424 4.58 6.72 2.89
N GLY A 425 5.13 6.02 1.90
CA GLY A 425 4.51 5.79 0.60
C GLY A 425 4.33 4.29 0.31
N LEU A 426 3.75 3.98 -0.86
CA LEU A 426 3.40 2.61 -1.29
C LEU A 426 4.58 1.61 -1.33
N ASP A 427 5.82 2.07 -1.28
CA ASP A 427 6.97 1.19 -1.26
C ASP A 427 7.25 0.57 0.12
N ILE A 428 6.84 1.23 1.22
CA ILE A 428 6.91 0.75 2.61
C ILE A 428 5.54 0.21 3.04
N LYS A 429 5.43 -1.12 3.11
CA LYS A 429 4.20 -1.82 3.55
C LYS A 429 4.23 -2.31 5.01
N GLY A 430 5.27 -1.96 5.77
CA GLY A 430 5.30 -2.22 7.22
C GLY A 430 4.22 -1.42 7.94
N LYS A 431 3.73 -1.93 9.08
CA LYS A 431 2.65 -1.28 9.84
C LYS A 431 3.21 -0.43 10.96
N SER A 432 2.59 0.74 11.14
CA SER A 432 2.94 1.69 12.20
C SER A 432 2.56 1.16 13.58
N ALA A 433 3.39 1.45 14.58
CA ALA A 433 3.13 1.13 15.97
C ALA A 433 1.89 1.89 16.49
N LYS A 434 1.02 1.22 17.24
CA LYS A 434 -0.18 1.79 17.88
C LYS A 434 0.09 2.38 19.29
N LYS A 435 1.24 2.05 19.89
CA LYS A 435 1.68 2.48 21.23
C LYS A 435 3.20 2.30 21.39
N GLY A 436 3.72 2.54 22.59
CA GLY A 436 5.15 2.48 22.92
C GLY A 436 5.91 3.72 22.46
N LYS A 437 7.23 3.79 22.71
CA LYS A 437 8.09 4.94 22.33
C LYS A 437 8.13 5.18 20.82
N LEU A 438 7.88 4.14 20.03
CA LEU A 438 7.78 4.19 18.58
C LEU A 438 6.37 4.49 18.03
N SER A 439 5.36 4.75 18.89
CA SER A 439 3.97 5.00 18.46
C SER A 439 3.91 6.01 17.30
N GLY A 440 3.13 5.69 16.26
CA GLY A 440 3.02 6.47 15.02
C GLY A 440 4.09 6.18 13.95
N PHE A 441 5.33 5.80 14.31
CA PHE A 441 6.34 5.38 13.35
C PHE A 441 6.09 3.96 12.84
N VAL A 442 6.72 3.59 11.71
CA VAL A 442 6.87 2.19 11.25
C VAL A 442 8.17 1.59 11.81
N PRO A 443 8.12 0.66 12.80
CA PRO A 443 9.31 -0.01 13.29
C PRO A 443 9.92 -0.90 12.20
N PHE A 444 11.25 -1.01 12.18
CA PHE A 444 11.95 -1.98 11.34
C PHE A 444 11.53 -3.40 11.70
N LEU A 445 11.52 -3.70 13.01
CA LEU A 445 11.06 -4.97 13.56
C LEU A 445 9.53 -5.05 13.68
N GLN A 446 8.93 -5.74 12.72
CA GLN A 446 7.52 -6.15 12.69
C GLN A 446 7.30 -7.52 13.36
N ILE A 447 8.39 -8.22 13.73
CA ILE A 447 8.36 -9.43 14.56
C ILE A 447 8.86 -9.14 15.99
N HIS A 448 8.33 -9.89 16.96
CA HIS A 448 8.77 -9.88 18.36
C HIS A 448 8.72 -11.27 19.04
N ASN A 449 8.26 -12.31 18.32
CA ASN A 449 8.44 -13.70 18.72
C ASN A 449 9.76 -14.22 18.11
N ASP A 450 10.68 -14.73 18.92
CA ASP A 450 12.00 -15.17 18.46
C ASP A 450 11.92 -16.31 17.42
N GLU A 451 10.91 -17.20 17.52
CA GLU A 451 10.66 -18.24 16.52
C GLU A 451 10.27 -17.66 15.15
N HIS A 452 9.78 -16.42 15.07
CA HIS A 452 9.45 -15.77 13.81
C HIS A 452 10.71 -15.32 13.04
N LYS A 453 11.89 -15.23 13.68
CA LYS A 453 13.19 -15.05 12.98
C LYS A 453 13.41 -16.13 11.91
N LYS A 454 12.98 -17.37 12.19
CA LYS A 454 13.10 -18.54 11.29
C LYS A 454 12.14 -18.51 10.09
N GLN A 455 11.14 -17.61 10.13
CA GLN A 455 10.15 -17.41 9.06
C GLN A 455 10.53 -16.25 8.13
N ILE A 456 11.58 -15.49 8.46
CA ILE A 456 12.10 -14.41 7.61
C ILE A 456 12.91 -15.01 6.46
N ARG A 457 12.70 -14.48 5.26
CA ARG A 457 13.31 -14.98 4.04
C ARG A 457 14.79 -14.65 3.99
N THR A 458 15.60 -15.65 3.64
CA THR A 458 17.01 -15.49 3.27
C THR A 458 17.22 -14.30 2.33
N HIS A 459 17.93 -13.29 2.81
CA HIS A 459 18.29 -12.11 2.01
C HIS A 459 19.19 -12.51 0.82
N PRO A 460 19.19 -11.77 -0.31
CA PRO A 460 20.14 -11.98 -1.41
C PRO A 460 21.61 -11.87 -0.96
N LYS A 461 22.57 -12.40 -1.75
CA LYS A 461 24.03 -12.34 -1.43
C LYS A 461 24.61 -10.93 -1.62
N ASP A 462 24.00 -10.22 -2.55
CA ASP A 462 24.32 -8.92 -3.15
C ASP A 462 23.51 -7.77 -2.52
N ALA A 463 22.48 -8.07 -1.73
CA ALA A 463 21.67 -7.07 -1.06
C ALA A 463 22.46 -6.31 0.01
N ARG A 464 22.43 -4.98 -0.08
CA ARG A 464 22.99 -4.03 0.89
C ARG A 464 21.92 -3.02 1.32
N ILE A 465 22.09 -2.39 2.46
CA ILE A 465 21.20 -1.36 3.02
C ILE A 465 22.01 -0.19 3.57
N ARG A 466 21.40 1.01 3.55
CA ARG A 466 21.88 2.19 4.27
C ARG A 466 21.23 2.25 5.65
N VAL A 467 22.02 2.51 6.69
CA VAL A 467 21.57 2.60 8.09
C VAL A 467 22.17 3.85 8.73
N PHE A 468 21.34 4.64 9.42
CA PHE A 468 21.67 5.98 9.92
C PHE A 468 21.56 6.11 11.44
N PHE A 469 22.44 6.93 12.02
CA PHE A 469 22.53 7.18 13.45
C PHE A 469 22.65 8.69 13.71
N ASN A 470 21.98 9.18 14.76
CA ASN A 470 22.05 10.59 15.19
C ASN A 470 23.40 10.96 15.85
N GLN A 471 24.25 9.97 16.17
CA GLN A 471 25.55 10.19 16.82
C GLN A 471 26.65 9.36 16.14
N GLN A 472 27.82 9.96 15.95
CA GLN A 472 28.95 9.25 15.33
C GLN A 472 29.44 8.07 16.19
N ALA A 473 29.48 8.24 17.52
CA ALA A 473 29.91 7.18 18.44
C ALA A 473 29.01 5.94 18.35
N SER A 474 27.68 6.14 18.24
CA SER A 474 26.72 5.06 18.02
C SER A 474 26.99 4.29 16.74
N ARG A 475 27.20 5.00 15.62
CA ARG A 475 27.58 4.38 14.34
C ARG A 475 28.89 3.59 14.48
N ASP A 476 29.92 4.21 15.04
CA ASP A 476 31.27 3.63 15.05
C ASP A 476 31.36 2.39 15.96
N LEU A 477 30.55 2.34 17.05
CA LEU A 477 30.33 1.13 17.86
C LEU A 477 29.65 0.01 17.06
N VAL A 478 28.59 0.31 16.31
CA VAL A 478 27.91 -0.67 15.44
C VAL A 478 28.84 -1.17 14.33
N VAL A 479 29.62 -0.29 13.71
CA VAL A 479 30.63 -0.64 12.70
C VAL A 479 31.69 -1.58 13.27
N LYS A 480 32.15 -1.35 14.50
CA LYS A 480 33.05 -2.28 15.20
C LYS A 480 32.39 -3.65 15.33
N LYS A 481 31.15 -3.71 15.85
CA LYS A 481 30.47 -5.00 16.08
C LYS A 481 30.15 -5.76 14.80
N LEU A 482 29.73 -5.06 13.75
CA LEU A 482 29.53 -5.65 12.41
C LEU A 482 30.83 -6.23 11.85
N ARG A 483 31.99 -5.60 12.08
CA ARG A 483 33.29 -6.13 11.62
C ARG A 483 33.72 -7.39 12.40
N GLU A 484 33.46 -7.44 13.71
CA GLU A 484 33.67 -8.65 14.53
C GLU A 484 32.84 -9.83 13.99
N VAL A 485 31.52 -9.65 13.82
CA VAL A 485 30.61 -10.68 13.32
C VAL A 485 30.93 -11.07 11.87
N CYS A 486 31.30 -10.11 11.02
CA CYS A 486 31.65 -10.39 9.63
C CYS A 486 32.87 -11.33 9.52
N LYS A 487 33.90 -11.12 10.34
CA LYS A 487 35.06 -12.02 10.41
C LYS A 487 34.62 -13.46 10.74
N GLU A 488 33.85 -13.63 11.81
CA GLU A 488 33.32 -14.92 12.26
C GLU A 488 32.45 -15.61 11.19
N MET A 489 31.58 -14.85 10.51
CA MET A 489 30.74 -15.36 9.42
C MET A 489 31.58 -15.86 8.24
N MET A 490 32.65 -15.14 7.86
CA MET A 490 33.50 -15.52 6.72
C MET A 490 34.40 -16.72 7.07
N GLU A 491 34.96 -16.79 8.28
CA GLU A 491 35.73 -17.95 8.75
C GLU A 491 34.85 -19.22 8.86
N THR A 492 33.58 -19.06 9.26
CA THR A 492 32.61 -20.16 9.32
C THR A 492 32.16 -20.58 7.92
N LEU A 493 31.98 -19.62 7.01
CA LEU A 493 31.64 -19.89 5.61
C LEU A 493 32.74 -20.69 4.91
N GLN A 494 34.01 -20.32 5.11
CA GLN A 494 35.14 -21.04 4.53
C GLN A 494 35.12 -22.51 4.94
N LYS A 495 34.97 -22.81 6.23
CA LYS A 495 34.85 -24.19 6.75
C LYS A 495 33.67 -24.95 6.16
N ALA A 496 32.53 -24.28 5.98
CA ALA A 496 31.35 -24.87 5.35
C ALA A 496 31.55 -25.13 3.85
N GLU A 497 32.33 -24.29 3.15
CA GLU A 497 32.73 -24.54 1.76
C GLU A 497 33.76 -25.69 1.68
N GLU A 498 34.74 -25.76 2.57
CA GLU A 498 35.71 -26.87 2.68
C GLU A 498 35.02 -28.23 2.87
N ILE A 499 34.09 -28.34 3.85
CA ILE A 499 33.27 -29.53 4.09
C ILE A 499 32.49 -29.93 2.83
N VAL A 500 31.87 -28.98 2.14
CA VAL A 500 31.06 -29.29 0.95
C VAL A 500 31.90 -29.77 -0.24
N HIS A 501 33.14 -29.28 -0.41
CA HIS A 501 34.05 -29.80 -1.44
C HIS A 501 34.60 -31.20 -1.08
N SER A 502 35.04 -31.43 0.15
CA SER A 502 35.50 -32.77 0.60
C SER A 502 34.42 -33.86 0.54
N SER A 503 33.13 -33.49 0.53
CA SER A 503 32.00 -34.43 0.37
C SER A 503 31.83 -35.08 -1.02
N GLU A 504 32.71 -34.72 -1.97
CA GLU A 504 32.87 -35.43 -3.25
C GLU A 504 33.92 -36.56 -3.17
N GLU A 505 34.75 -36.60 -2.10
CA GLU A 505 35.82 -37.59 -1.88
C GLU A 505 35.56 -38.52 -0.67
N GLU A 506 35.00 -38.02 0.44
CA GLU A 506 34.79 -38.78 1.68
C GLU A 506 33.30 -38.90 2.11
N GLU A 507 32.97 -39.93 2.90
CA GLU A 507 31.64 -40.12 3.50
C GLU A 507 31.47 -39.23 4.74
N ILE A 508 31.06 -37.98 4.52
CA ILE A 508 30.78 -37.01 5.57
C ILE A 508 29.39 -37.26 6.19
N ASP A 509 29.34 -37.19 7.51
CA ASP A 509 28.13 -37.31 8.33
C ASP A 509 26.98 -36.36 7.89
N ASP A 510 25.74 -36.87 7.95
CA ASP A 510 24.50 -36.19 7.53
C ASP A 510 24.28 -34.88 8.32
N ASP A 511 24.56 -34.85 9.63
CA ASP A 511 24.32 -33.69 10.49
C ASP A 511 25.45 -32.63 10.32
N ILE A 512 26.71 -33.05 10.07
CA ILE A 512 27.82 -32.15 9.66
C ILE A 512 27.52 -31.50 8.30
N MET A 513 27.00 -32.27 7.35
CA MET A 513 26.59 -31.77 6.03
C MET A 513 25.40 -30.81 6.13
N GLU A 514 24.41 -31.09 6.99
CA GLU A 514 23.29 -30.16 7.23
C GLU A 514 23.80 -28.82 7.82
N TRP A 515 24.70 -28.85 8.81
CA TRP A 515 25.36 -27.65 9.35
C TRP A 515 26.07 -26.84 8.27
N ALA A 516 26.88 -27.48 7.42
CA ALA A 516 27.60 -26.79 6.36
C ALA A 516 26.63 -26.14 5.36
N LEU A 517 25.57 -26.85 4.97
CA LEU A 517 24.54 -26.32 4.08
C LEU A 517 23.75 -25.15 4.67
N GLU A 518 23.54 -25.10 5.99
CA GLU A 518 23.01 -23.91 6.67
C GLU A 518 24.02 -22.75 6.63
N LYS A 519 25.30 -22.98 6.93
CA LYS A 519 26.31 -21.90 6.97
C LYS A 519 26.65 -21.32 5.60
N LEU A 520 26.45 -22.06 4.50
CA LEU A 520 26.47 -21.49 3.13
C LEU A 520 25.43 -20.36 2.93
N ILE A 521 24.42 -20.23 3.80
CA ILE A 521 23.47 -19.11 3.79
C ILE A 521 24.12 -17.79 4.25
N TRP A 522 25.26 -17.80 4.92
CA TRP A 522 25.98 -16.58 5.32
C TRP A 522 26.76 -15.89 4.19
N ALA A 523 27.01 -16.56 3.06
CA ALA A 523 27.80 -16.03 1.96
C ALA A 523 27.31 -14.68 1.39
N MET A 524 28.22 -13.72 1.20
CA MET A 524 27.96 -12.37 0.71
C MET A 524 28.80 -12.06 -0.54
N ALA A 525 28.34 -11.15 -1.40
CA ALA A 525 29.06 -10.74 -2.61
C ALA A 525 30.13 -9.66 -2.32
N ASP A 526 29.82 -8.74 -1.39
CA ASP A 526 30.73 -7.73 -0.84
C ASP A 526 30.51 -7.71 0.68
N PRO A 527 31.41 -8.27 1.51
CA PRO A 527 31.26 -8.32 2.97
C PRO A 527 31.62 -7.00 3.68
N THR A 528 32.01 -5.94 2.96
CA THR A 528 32.53 -4.70 3.56
C THR A 528 31.45 -3.83 4.18
N VAL A 529 31.78 -3.19 5.32
CA VAL A 529 30.96 -2.16 5.97
C VAL A 529 31.57 -0.79 5.69
N LYS A 530 30.89 0.01 4.87
CA LYS A 530 31.35 1.33 4.42
C LYS A 530 30.68 2.41 5.27
N CYS A 531 31.44 3.42 5.72
CA CYS A 531 30.94 4.53 6.53
C CYS A 531 30.89 5.79 5.68
N PHE A 532 29.86 6.62 5.84
CA PHE A 532 29.73 7.91 5.15
C PHE A 532 29.16 8.99 6.07
N ASN A 533 29.43 10.25 5.70
CA ASN A 533 29.17 11.45 6.51
C ASN A 533 28.35 12.50 5.73
N GLU A 534 27.59 12.09 4.71
CA GLU A 534 26.90 12.99 3.76
C GLU A 534 25.92 13.98 4.43
N TYR A 535 25.34 13.59 5.58
CA TYR A 535 24.44 14.42 6.39
C TYR A 535 25.04 14.81 7.75
N ALA A 536 26.36 14.70 7.93
CA ALA A 536 27.03 15.13 9.16
C ALA A 536 27.01 16.67 9.30
N PRO A 537 26.91 17.22 10.52
CA PRO A 537 26.92 16.53 11.81
C PRO A 537 25.55 16.04 12.28
N LYS A 538 24.46 16.20 11.50
CA LYS A 538 23.11 15.79 11.91
C LYS A 538 23.01 14.26 12.02
N GLN A 539 23.48 13.55 11.00
CA GLN A 539 23.32 12.10 10.85
C GLN A 539 24.56 11.45 10.25
N PHE A 540 24.85 10.23 10.71
CA PHE A 540 26.04 9.45 10.36
C PHE A 540 25.61 8.09 9.80
N GLY A 541 26.04 7.74 8.59
CA GLY A 541 25.52 6.59 7.86
C GLY A 541 26.53 5.45 7.65
N ILE A 542 26.00 4.24 7.47
CA ILE A 542 26.72 3.06 6.97
C ILE A 542 26.01 2.43 5.79
N ASP A 543 26.78 1.83 4.89
CA ASP A 543 26.34 0.91 3.83
C ASP A 543 26.85 -0.50 4.20
N VAL A 544 25.92 -1.44 4.39
CA VAL A 544 26.18 -2.75 5.01
C VAL A 544 25.40 -3.87 4.30
N PRO A 545 25.97 -5.08 4.13
CA PRO A 545 25.23 -6.24 3.61
C PRO A 545 24.05 -6.61 4.51
N VAL A 546 22.88 -6.88 3.93
CA VAL A 546 21.68 -7.20 4.72
C VAL A 546 21.86 -8.49 5.52
N ARG A 547 22.59 -9.48 4.98
CA ARG A 547 22.93 -10.73 5.68
C ARG A 547 23.72 -10.48 6.97
N LEU A 548 24.72 -9.60 6.91
CA LEU A 548 25.56 -9.25 8.05
C LEU A 548 24.79 -8.42 9.09
N PHE A 549 24.01 -7.43 8.65
CA PHE A 549 23.20 -6.62 9.55
C PHE A 549 22.15 -7.48 10.28
N TRP A 550 21.43 -8.33 9.55
CA TRP A 550 20.41 -9.22 10.11
C TRP A 550 21.02 -10.20 11.14
N GLU A 551 22.14 -10.85 10.81
CA GLU A 551 22.85 -11.75 11.73
C GLU A 551 23.30 -11.03 13.02
N ALA A 552 24.00 -9.89 12.89
CA ALA A 552 24.60 -9.18 14.02
C ALA A 552 23.59 -8.47 14.92
N ILE A 553 22.54 -7.87 14.33
CA ILE A 553 21.61 -6.97 15.02
C ILE A 553 20.27 -7.65 15.33
N VAL A 554 19.80 -8.61 14.54
CA VAL A 554 18.48 -9.24 14.75
C VAL A 554 18.57 -10.68 15.23
N VAL A 555 19.39 -11.54 14.61
CA VAL A 555 19.46 -12.96 14.99
C VAL A 555 20.04 -13.12 16.40
N ARG A 556 21.14 -12.43 16.69
CA ARG A 556 21.93 -12.53 17.93
C ARG A 556 21.44 -11.70 19.11
N GLN A 557 20.43 -10.87 18.92
CA GLN A 557 19.81 -10.06 19.98
C GLN A 557 18.45 -10.64 20.34
N ASP A 558 17.97 -10.38 21.55
CA ASP A 558 16.56 -10.59 21.85
C ASP A 558 15.71 -9.56 21.07
N ILE A 559 14.54 -10.00 20.62
CA ILE A 559 13.53 -9.14 19.97
C ILE A 559 12.18 -9.16 20.70
N SER A 560 12.13 -9.80 21.89
CA SER A 560 10.94 -9.89 22.71
C SER A 560 10.38 -8.50 23.06
N ARG A 561 9.06 -8.43 23.23
CA ARG A 561 8.33 -7.23 23.62
C ARG A 561 7.32 -7.61 24.69
N GLU A 562 7.65 -7.31 25.94
CA GLU A 562 6.71 -7.47 27.06
C GLU A 562 5.53 -6.49 26.89
N PRO A 563 4.27 -6.98 26.89
CA PRO A 563 3.09 -6.12 26.74
C PRO A 563 3.02 -5.03 27.82
N GLY A 564 2.69 -3.80 27.42
CA GLY A 564 2.62 -2.63 28.28
C GLY A 564 3.95 -1.90 28.52
N THR A 565 5.09 -2.45 28.10
CA THR A 565 6.39 -1.75 28.17
C THR A 565 6.52 -0.65 27.10
N GLU A 566 7.54 0.21 27.23
CA GLU A 566 7.89 1.20 26.19
C GLU A 566 8.19 0.59 24.80
N ASN A 567 8.55 -0.69 24.76
CA ASN A 567 8.87 -1.44 23.54
C ASN A 567 7.65 -2.16 22.94
N ASP A 568 6.50 -2.16 23.61
CA ASP A 568 5.23 -2.70 23.09
C ASP A 568 4.66 -1.76 22.02
N VAL A 569 4.70 -2.23 20.77
CA VAL A 569 4.23 -1.51 19.58
C VAL A 569 2.72 -1.64 19.32
N GLY A 570 1.98 -2.43 20.11
CA GLY A 570 0.54 -2.66 19.91
C GLY A 570 0.18 -3.32 18.57
N ARG A 571 1.06 -4.18 18.05
CA ARG A 571 0.86 -4.99 16.83
C ARG A 571 1.33 -6.43 17.11
N PRO A 572 0.65 -7.47 16.59
CA PRO A 572 1.13 -8.85 16.68
C PRO A 572 2.44 -9.05 15.89
N SER A 573 3.18 -10.11 16.22
CA SER A 573 4.47 -10.45 15.58
C SER A 573 4.25 -11.05 14.19
N GLU A 574 4.46 -10.28 13.12
CA GLU A 574 4.05 -10.67 11.76
C GLU A 574 5.25 -10.84 10.79
N PRO A 575 5.65 -12.09 10.42
CA PRO A 575 6.78 -12.36 9.54
C PRO A 575 6.67 -11.74 8.14
N ASN A 576 5.46 -11.58 7.60
CA ASN A 576 5.26 -11.07 6.25
C ASN A 576 5.49 -9.55 6.19
N PHE A 577 5.02 -8.77 7.17
CA PHE A 577 5.36 -7.34 7.27
C PHE A 577 6.87 -7.14 7.46
N GLN A 578 7.55 -8.03 8.19
CA GLN A 578 9.02 -8.01 8.26
C GLN A 578 9.67 -8.30 6.90
N ASN A 579 9.16 -9.29 6.16
CA ASN A 579 9.62 -9.60 4.81
C ASN A 579 9.34 -8.45 3.82
N MET A 580 8.28 -7.66 4.02
CA MET A 580 7.99 -6.44 3.27
C MET A 580 8.97 -5.31 3.60
N ASN A 581 9.19 -4.97 4.87
CA ASN A 581 10.21 -3.99 5.28
C ASN A 581 11.58 -4.35 4.68
N ASN A 582 11.96 -5.62 4.82
CA ASN A 582 13.17 -6.18 4.22
C ASN A 582 13.17 -6.12 2.68
N LEU A 583 12.03 -5.99 1.99
CA LEU A 583 11.93 -5.78 0.54
C LEU A 583 12.01 -4.30 0.16
N SER A 584 11.33 -3.42 0.88
CA SER A 584 11.38 -1.95 0.69
C SER A 584 12.81 -1.44 0.75
N LEU A 585 13.56 -1.86 1.77
CA LEU A 585 14.99 -1.58 1.97
C LEU A 585 15.92 -2.06 0.84
N ARG A 586 15.44 -2.90 -0.08
CA ARG A 586 16.20 -3.42 -1.24
C ARG A 586 15.70 -2.90 -2.58
N LYS A 587 14.68 -2.03 -2.60
CA LYS A 587 14.26 -1.34 -3.82
C LYS A 587 15.20 -0.15 -4.04
N GLU A 588 15.61 0.05 -5.29
CA GLU A 588 16.12 1.36 -5.69
C GLU A 588 14.93 2.32 -5.91
N PRO A 589 15.12 3.63 -5.72
CA PRO A 589 14.02 4.60 -5.78
C PRO A 589 13.41 4.68 -7.18
N THR A 590 12.08 4.70 -7.25
CA THR A 590 11.35 4.88 -8.51
C THR A 590 11.29 6.36 -8.89
N ASN A 591 11.82 6.72 -10.06
CA ASN A 591 11.60 8.00 -10.76
C ASN A 591 11.75 9.27 -9.86
N GLY A 592 12.82 9.32 -9.05
CA GLY A 592 13.10 10.47 -8.18
C GLY A 592 12.34 10.49 -6.85
N GLY A 593 11.59 9.42 -6.53
CA GLY A 593 11.07 9.19 -5.17
C GLY A 593 12.17 8.99 -4.13
N PRO A 594 11.80 8.96 -2.83
CA PRO A 594 12.75 8.79 -1.72
C PRO A 594 13.39 7.40 -1.70
N LYS A 595 14.58 7.27 -1.09
CA LYS A 595 15.18 5.95 -0.83
C LYS A 595 14.78 5.43 0.55
N THR A 596 14.17 4.24 0.60
CA THR A 596 13.89 3.55 1.86
C THR A 596 15.19 3.06 2.51
N VAL A 597 15.44 3.50 3.74
CA VAL A 597 16.63 3.24 4.55
C VAL A 597 16.22 2.90 5.99
N LEU A 598 17.19 2.52 6.84
CA LEU A 598 16.97 2.38 8.28
C LEU A 598 17.53 3.57 9.06
N MET A 599 16.83 3.96 10.11
CA MET A 599 17.31 4.94 11.09
C MET A 599 17.24 4.34 12.49
N HIS A 600 18.32 4.47 13.25
CA HIS A 600 18.32 4.19 14.69
C HIS A 600 17.64 5.36 15.40
N TYR A 601 16.38 5.17 15.79
CA TYR A 601 15.65 6.16 16.58
C TYR A 601 16.24 6.22 17.99
N VAL A 602 16.29 7.42 18.55
CA VAL A 602 16.76 7.67 19.92
C VAL A 602 15.78 8.66 20.52
N ASP A 603 15.14 8.29 21.63
CA ASP A 603 14.37 9.27 22.39
C ASP A 603 15.33 10.34 22.93
N PRO A 604 15.10 11.65 22.70
CA PRO A 604 15.98 12.71 23.20
C PRO A 604 16.20 12.73 24.72
N ASN A 605 15.36 12.02 25.49
CA ASN A 605 15.46 11.89 26.94
C ASN A 605 16.25 10.65 27.38
N ASP A 606 16.48 9.66 26.51
CA ASP A 606 17.23 8.47 26.84
C ASP A 606 18.74 8.76 26.92
N LYS A 607 19.35 8.28 28.01
CA LYS A 607 20.78 8.42 28.32
C LYS A 607 21.55 7.12 28.13
N ASN A 608 20.86 5.99 28.02
CA ASN A 608 21.41 4.63 28.00
C ASN A 608 21.36 4.01 26.59
N VAL A 609 21.42 4.87 25.57
CA VAL A 609 21.25 4.54 24.14
C VAL A 609 22.13 3.35 23.72
N ASN A 610 21.50 2.22 23.44
CA ASN A 610 22.17 1.01 22.95
C ASN A 610 22.00 0.88 21.42
N PRO A 611 22.98 1.30 20.60
CA PRO A 611 22.85 1.29 19.14
C PRO A 611 22.88 -0.10 18.50
N LEU A 612 23.02 -1.16 19.30
CA LEU A 612 22.88 -2.56 18.89
C LEU A 612 21.47 -3.12 19.14
N ASN A 613 20.58 -2.38 19.80
CA ASN A 613 19.20 -2.81 20.06
C ASN A 613 18.38 -2.81 18.75
N PRO A 614 17.88 -3.96 18.27
CA PRO A 614 17.08 -3.99 17.05
C PRO A 614 15.70 -3.37 17.22
N LEU A 615 15.20 -3.22 18.45
CA LEU A 615 13.89 -2.65 18.75
C LEU A 615 13.83 -1.14 18.47
N ASP A 616 14.97 -0.45 18.50
CA ASP A 616 15.07 1.02 18.34
C ASP A 616 15.24 1.45 16.87
N PHE A 617 15.30 0.51 15.91
CA PHE A 617 15.34 0.85 14.49
C PHE A 617 13.93 1.08 13.91
N VAL A 618 13.80 2.17 13.16
CA VAL A 618 12.60 2.52 12.38
C VAL A 618 12.92 2.53 10.88
N MET A 619 11.88 2.31 10.08
CA MET A 619 11.92 2.57 8.65
C MET A 619 12.02 4.09 8.42
N ALA A 620 12.79 4.52 7.43
CA ALA A 620 13.03 5.92 7.14
C ALA A 620 13.18 6.18 5.64
N TYR A 621 12.99 7.43 5.24
CA TYR A 621 13.33 7.92 3.90
C TYR A 621 14.59 8.78 3.95
N GLU A 622 15.49 8.49 3.02
CA GLU A 622 16.56 9.39 2.59
C GLU A 622 15.99 10.29 1.48
N GLU A 623 15.61 11.52 1.85
CA GLU A 623 15.01 12.54 0.98
C GLU A 623 15.36 13.95 1.47
N ASN A 624 15.19 14.98 0.62
CA ASN A 624 15.35 16.40 0.97
C ASN A 624 16.68 16.77 1.69
N ASN A 625 17.79 16.10 1.33
CA ASN A 625 19.12 16.25 1.94
C ASN A 625 19.21 15.88 3.44
N GLY A 626 18.42 14.90 3.88
CA GLY A 626 18.56 14.26 5.19
C GLY A 626 17.91 12.88 5.21
N VAL A 627 17.74 12.33 6.42
CA VAL A 627 16.99 11.09 6.65
C VAL A 627 15.88 11.35 7.67
N MET A 628 14.65 10.99 7.31
CA MET A 628 13.45 11.21 8.12
C MET A 628 12.74 9.87 8.38
N PRO A 629 12.44 9.50 9.64
CA PRO A 629 11.71 8.27 9.94
C PRO A 629 10.26 8.35 9.44
N VAL A 630 9.70 7.23 8.99
CA VAL A 630 8.35 7.25 8.39
C VAL A 630 7.24 6.92 9.39
N VAL A 631 6.12 7.60 9.23
CA VAL A 631 4.86 7.41 9.96
C VAL A 631 3.73 7.00 8.99
N SER A 632 2.54 6.72 9.50
CA SER A 632 1.35 6.62 8.62
C SER A 632 1.06 7.96 7.92
N ASP A 633 0.90 7.92 6.60
CA ASP A 633 0.29 8.97 5.78
C ASP A 633 -1.26 8.95 5.90
N PHE A 634 -1.94 9.70 5.04
CA PHE A 634 -3.39 9.69 4.88
C PHE A 634 -3.77 8.97 3.60
N ASP A 635 -4.20 7.71 3.72
CA ASP A 635 -4.72 6.92 2.60
C ASP A 635 -6.04 7.54 2.11
N CYS A 636 -6.06 8.11 0.90
CA CYS A 636 -7.26 8.73 0.34
C CYS A 636 -8.32 7.67 0.02
N PHE A 637 -9.52 7.80 0.60
CA PHE A 637 -10.62 6.86 0.36
C PHE A 637 -11.41 7.25 -0.90
N LEU A 638 -11.93 8.48 -0.95
CA LEU A 638 -12.53 9.07 -2.15
C LEU A 638 -12.42 10.60 -2.18
N ILE A 639 -12.61 11.16 -3.38
CA ILE A 639 -12.71 12.61 -3.63
C ILE A 639 -14.08 12.87 -4.24
N GLY A 640 -14.83 13.84 -3.70
CA GLY A 640 -16.11 14.27 -4.25
C GLY A 640 -16.06 15.70 -4.74
N THR A 641 -16.49 15.92 -5.99
CA THR A 641 -16.39 17.22 -6.67
C THR A 641 -17.77 17.71 -7.13
N ARG A 642 -18.05 18.99 -6.96
CA ARG A 642 -19.19 19.70 -7.57
C ARG A 642 -18.66 20.71 -8.58
N GLY A 643 -19.34 20.89 -9.71
CA GLY A 643 -18.98 21.91 -10.71
C GLY A 643 -17.61 21.69 -11.39
N VAL A 644 -17.14 20.44 -11.43
CA VAL A 644 -15.93 20.02 -12.16
C VAL A 644 -16.35 19.24 -13.39
N GLU A 645 -15.74 19.52 -14.54
CA GLU A 645 -15.99 18.82 -15.80
C GLU A 645 -15.03 17.64 -15.99
N TYR A 646 -15.58 16.44 -16.11
CA TYR A 646 -14.85 15.25 -16.50
C TYR A 646 -14.96 15.10 -18.02
N GLN A 647 -13.88 15.44 -18.72
CA GLN A 647 -13.83 15.51 -20.19
C GLN A 647 -13.22 14.25 -20.82
N ASP A 648 -12.45 13.49 -20.03
CA ASP A 648 -11.75 12.27 -20.42
C ASP A 648 -12.38 11.07 -19.70
N PRO A 649 -12.70 9.96 -20.40
CA PRO A 649 -13.19 8.74 -19.77
C PRO A 649 -12.08 8.02 -19.00
N LEU A 650 -12.44 6.98 -18.22
CA LEU A 650 -11.46 6.03 -17.71
C LEU A 650 -10.60 5.45 -18.85
N PRO A 651 -9.27 5.36 -18.69
CA PRO A 651 -8.40 4.69 -19.66
C PRO A 651 -8.86 3.26 -19.94
N GLU A 652 -8.73 2.82 -21.20
CA GLU A 652 -9.35 1.58 -21.70
C GLU A 652 -8.84 0.31 -20.97
N ASP A 653 -7.59 0.34 -20.49
CA ASP A 653 -6.99 -0.68 -19.62
C ASP A 653 -7.64 -0.68 -18.23
N GLN A 654 -7.82 0.49 -17.61
CA GLN A 654 -8.49 0.62 -16.32
C GLN A 654 -9.97 0.19 -16.40
N LEU A 655 -10.67 0.54 -17.48
CA LEU A 655 -12.04 0.11 -17.73
C LEU A 655 -12.15 -1.42 -17.84
N LYS A 656 -11.17 -2.08 -18.46
CA LYS A 656 -11.07 -3.56 -18.48
C LYS A 656 -10.80 -4.16 -17.10
N VAL A 657 -10.00 -3.51 -16.25
CA VAL A 657 -9.80 -3.94 -14.85
C VAL A 657 -11.08 -3.74 -14.03
N LEU A 658 -11.84 -2.66 -14.26
CA LEU A 658 -13.13 -2.41 -13.63
C LEU A 658 -14.17 -3.47 -14.01
N GLN A 659 -14.31 -3.78 -15.31
CA GLN A 659 -15.17 -4.87 -15.81
C GLN A 659 -14.74 -6.24 -15.24
N TRP A 660 -13.44 -6.53 -15.19
CA TRP A 660 -12.90 -7.74 -14.57
C TRP A 660 -13.24 -7.81 -13.08
N CYS A 661 -13.13 -6.69 -12.35
CA CYS A 661 -13.41 -6.60 -10.92
C CYS A 661 -14.89 -6.90 -10.61
N VAL A 662 -15.83 -6.25 -11.32
CA VAL A 662 -17.27 -6.52 -11.19
C VAL A 662 -17.59 -8.00 -11.46
N LYS A 663 -16.96 -8.60 -12.49
CA LYS A 663 -17.10 -10.03 -12.77
C LYS A 663 -16.49 -10.94 -11.70
N GLN A 664 -15.38 -10.55 -11.07
CA GLN A 664 -14.78 -11.31 -9.97
C GLN A 664 -15.60 -11.20 -8.69
N ILE A 665 -16.22 -10.04 -8.42
CA ILE A 665 -17.15 -9.86 -7.29
C ILE A 665 -18.35 -10.81 -7.45
N GLU A 666 -18.96 -10.88 -8.64
CA GLU A 666 -20.03 -11.84 -8.93
C GLU A 666 -19.61 -13.29 -8.65
N ALA A 667 -18.46 -13.72 -9.18
CA ALA A 667 -17.96 -15.08 -8.98
C ALA A 667 -17.66 -15.40 -7.50
N VAL A 668 -17.26 -14.39 -6.70
CA VAL A 668 -17.04 -14.51 -5.25
C VAL A 668 -18.35 -14.57 -4.46
N LEU A 669 -19.41 -13.89 -4.91
CA LEU A 669 -20.74 -13.97 -4.31
C LEU A 669 -21.47 -15.29 -4.66
N GLU A 670 -21.28 -15.79 -5.89
CA GLU A 670 -21.83 -17.06 -6.36
C GLU A 670 -21.16 -18.29 -5.71
N ASN A 671 -19.82 -18.29 -5.63
CA ASN A 671 -19.03 -19.47 -5.24
C ASN A 671 -18.33 -19.32 -3.87
N GLY A 672 -18.69 -18.30 -3.08
CA GLY A 672 -18.01 -17.95 -1.84
C GLY A 672 -18.19 -19.00 -0.75
N GLU A 673 -17.09 -19.59 -0.28
CA GLU A 673 -17.06 -20.27 1.02
C GLU A 673 -17.39 -19.24 2.11
N GLN A 674 -18.59 -19.32 2.69
CA GLN A 674 -19.10 -18.38 3.70
C GLN A 674 -18.21 -18.24 4.95
N ASP A 675 -17.31 -19.20 5.14
CA ASP A 675 -16.38 -19.37 6.26
C ASP A 675 -15.03 -18.63 6.08
N GLN A 676 -14.83 -17.90 4.97
CA GLN A 676 -13.63 -17.10 4.66
C GLN A 676 -13.91 -15.58 4.68
N SER A 677 -12.94 -14.78 5.11
CA SER A 677 -12.96 -13.31 5.01
C SER A 677 -12.87 -12.83 3.54
N TRP A 678 -13.40 -11.65 3.22
CA TRP A 678 -13.36 -11.07 1.87
C TRP A 678 -11.94 -11.11 1.27
N THR A 679 -10.95 -10.65 2.05
CA THR A 679 -9.55 -10.60 1.61
C THR A 679 -8.96 -12.00 1.33
N GLY A 680 -9.35 -13.02 2.10
CA GLY A 680 -8.94 -14.42 1.88
C GLY A 680 -9.52 -15.00 0.58
N THR A 681 -10.82 -14.78 0.35
CA THR A 681 -11.51 -15.23 -0.87
C THR A 681 -10.98 -14.49 -2.10
N TRP A 682 -10.83 -13.16 -2.03
CA TRP A 682 -10.28 -12.34 -3.11
C TRP A 682 -8.83 -12.71 -3.47
N LEU A 683 -8.01 -13.07 -2.47
CA LEU A 683 -6.67 -13.60 -2.69
C LEU A 683 -6.69 -14.92 -3.50
N ASN A 684 -7.68 -15.79 -3.28
CA ASN A 684 -7.82 -17.04 -4.03
C ASN A 684 -8.28 -16.79 -5.48
N THR A 685 -9.14 -15.80 -5.70
CA THR A 685 -9.45 -15.26 -7.04
C THR A 685 -8.20 -14.71 -7.73
N LEU A 686 -7.43 -13.85 -7.05
CA LEU A 686 -6.18 -13.29 -7.57
C LEU A 686 -5.15 -14.36 -7.92
N LYS A 687 -4.96 -15.39 -7.08
CA LYS A 687 -4.09 -16.56 -7.39
C LYS A 687 -4.53 -17.32 -8.65
N THR A 688 -5.84 -17.39 -8.88
CA THR A 688 -6.46 -18.09 -10.02
C THR A 688 -6.28 -17.28 -11.31
N GLU A 689 -6.63 -16.00 -11.29
CA GLU A 689 -6.46 -15.08 -12.44
C GLU A 689 -4.98 -14.88 -12.78
N ALA A 690 -4.10 -14.80 -11.77
CA ALA A 690 -2.65 -14.81 -11.93
C ALA A 690 -2.11 -16.11 -12.58
N ALA A 691 -2.80 -17.25 -12.43
CA ALA A 691 -2.43 -18.49 -13.11
C ALA A 691 -2.88 -18.52 -14.57
N LYS A 692 -3.97 -17.83 -14.91
CA LYS A 692 -4.42 -17.55 -16.29
C LYS A 692 -3.57 -16.48 -16.98
N GLY A 693 -2.76 -15.73 -16.23
CA GLY A 693 -1.83 -14.71 -16.71
C GLY A 693 -2.33 -13.27 -16.58
N PHE A 694 -3.45 -13.03 -15.89
CA PHE A 694 -3.99 -11.69 -15.67
C PHE A 694 -3.13 -10.90 -14.67
N HIS A 695 -2.38 -9.95 -15.21
CA HIS A 695 -1.47 -9.06 -14.49
C HIS A 695 -1.63 -7.64 -15.05
N PRO A 696 -2.61 -6.85 -14.58
CA PRO A 696 -2.75 -5.47 -15.00
C PRO A 696 -1.52 -4.66 -14.57
N GLU A 697 -1.11 -3.71 -15.40
CA GLU A 697 -0.10 -2.72 -15.01
C GLU A 697 -0.77 -1.70 -14.08
N ILE A 698 -0.14 -1.41 -12.94
CA ILE A 698 -0.66 -0.48 -11.94
C ILE A 698 0.09 0.85 -12.13
N PRO A 699 -0.59 1.97 -12.43
CA PRO A 699 0.07 3.26 -12.61
C PRO A 699 0.80 3.71 -11.32
N PRO A 700 1.79 4.62 -11.41
CA PRO A 700 2.64 5.00 -10.27
C PRO A 700 1.90 5.52 -9.02
N LEU A 701 0.72 6.12 -9.19
CA LEU A 701 -0.14 6.61 -8.08
C LEU A 701 -1.33 5.69 -7.78
N GLY A 702 -1.41 4.53 -8.44
CA GLY A 702 -2.61 3.69 -8.53
C GLY A 702 -3.50 4.04 -9.73
N PHE A 703 -4.57 3.27 -9.90
CA PHE A 703 -5.64 3.56 -10.86
C PHE A 703 -6.39 4.85 -10.49
N SER A 704 -6.95 5.53 -11.48
CA SER A 704 -7.72 6.76 -11.36
C SER A 704 -8.24 7.25 -12.72
N ASP A 705 -9.34 8.00 -12.74
CA ASP A 705 -9.65 8.87 -13.88
C ASP A 705 -8.57 9.96 -14.07
N PRO A 706 -8.38 10.50 -15.29
CA PRO A 706 -7.29 11.44 -15.57
C PRO A 706 -7.32 12.75 -14.76
N LYS A 707 -8.51 13.24 -14.40
CA LYS A 707 -8.67 14.47 -13.60
C LYS A 707 -8.29 14.21 -12.15
N THR A 708 -8.82 13.16 -11.54
CA THR A 708 -8.48 12.74 -10.17
C THR A 708 -6.99 12.37 -10.04
N TYR A 709 -6.40 11.74 -11.07
CA TYR A 709 -4.98 11.41 -11.09
C TYR A 709 -4.12 12.67 -11.07
N THR A 710 -4.50 13.67 -11.86
CA THR A 710 -3.86 14.99 -11.90
C THR A 710 -3.99 15.69 -10.55
N ILE A 711 -5.18 15.77 -9.96
CA ILE A 711 -5.40 16.37 -8.64
C ILE A 711 -4.49 15.72 -7.57
N MET A 712 -4.44 14.38 -7.52
CA MET A 712 -3.61 13.68 -6.54
C MET A 712 -2.11 13.82 -6.81
N LYS A 713 -1.67 13.87 -8.07
CA LYS A 713 -0.28 14.21 -8.45
C LYS A 713 0.13 15.58 -7.87
N HIS A 714 -0.72 16.61 -7.98
CA HIS A 714 -0.43 17.91 -7.38
C HIS A 714 -0.54 17.92 -5.84
N ALA A 715 -1.47 17.13 -5.26
CA ALA A 715 -1.58 16.96 -3.81
C ALA A 715 -0.28 16.41 -3.22
N ILE A 716 0.21 15.29 -3.75
CA ILE A 716 1.46 14.63 -3.35
C ILE A 716 2.66 15.56 -3.58
N HIS A 717 2.70 16.29 -4.69
CA HIS A 717 3.78 17.25 -4.95
C HIS A 717 3.81 18.41 -3.95
N ARG A 718 2.65 18.95 -3.56
CA ARG A 718 2.54 20.09 -2.63
C ARG A 718 2.74 19.69 -1.17
N LEU A 719 2.28 18.50 -0.78
CA LEU A 719 2.33 17.99 0.60
C LEU A 719 3.53 17.05 0.84
N ARG A 720 4.61 17.22 0.06
CA ARG A 720 5.78 16.33 0.07
C ARG A 720 6.74 16.52 1.25
N GLU A 721 6.67 17.63 1.97
CA GLU A 721 7.62 17.94 3.06
C GLU A 721 7.19 17.24 4.35
N GLU A 722 5.89 17.19 4.62
CA GLU A 722 5.24 16.33 5.60
C GLU A 722 4.99 14.91 5.07
N GLY A 723 4.91 14.75 3.74
CA GLY A 723 4.60 13.51 3.06
C GLY A 723 3.20 12.97 3.37
N SER A 724 2.25 13.84 3.75
CA SER A 724 0.98 13.41 4.33
C SER A 724 0.03 12.72 3.34
N VAL A 725 0.27 12.88 2.04
CA VAL A 725 -0.44 12.18 0.96
C VAL A 725 0.61 11.68 -0.02
N ARG A 726 0.67 10.36 -0.26
CA ARG A 726 1.71 9.73 -1.10
C ARG A 726 1.17 8.81 -2.21
N HIS A 727 -0.15 8.67 -2.36
CA HIS A 727 -0.79 7.91 -3.45
C HIS A 727 -2.19 8.44 -3.82
N GLY A 728 -2.81 7.87 -4.86
CA GLY A 728 -4.17 8.18 -5.33
C GLY A 728 -5.28 7.56 -4.45
N ALA A 729 -6.53 7.65 -4.92
CA ALA A 729 -7.71 7.31 -4.12
C ALA A 729 -8.18 5.84 -4.25
N GLU A 730 -8.50 5.21 -3.11
CA GLU A 730 -8.88 3.79 -2.97
C GLU A 730 -10.19 3.43 -3.70
N CYS A 731 -11.05 4.41 -3.98
CA CYS A 731 -12.24 4.24 -4.82
C CYS A 731 -11.94 3.68 -6.22
N PHE A 732 -10.72 3.85 -6.73
CA PHE A 732 -10.25 3.28 -7.99
C PHE A 732 -9.44 1.97 -7.84
N ASN A 733 -9.22 1.46 -6.63
CA ASN A 733 -8.46 0.23 -6.42
C ASN A 733 -9.27 -1.03 -6.81
N PHE A 734 -9.39 -1.24 -8.12
CA PHE A 734 -10.17 -2.33 -8.70
C PHE A 734 -9.46 -3.69 -8.65
N TYR A 735 -8.14 -3.73 -8.45
CA TYR A 735 -7.36 -4.99 -8.42
C TYR A 735 -7.18 -5.56 -7.00
N PHE A 736 -7.06 -4.70 -5.99
CA PHE A 736 -6.95 -5.08 -4.58
C PHE A 736 -8.02 -4.39 -3.70
N PRO A 737 -9.33 -4.41 -4.06
CA PRO A 737 -10.38 -3.68 -3.34
C PRO A 737 -10.47 -4.09 -1.86
N GLN A 738 -10.16 -3.14 -0.99
CA GLN A 738 -10.03 -3.35 0.45
C GLN A 738 -11.37 -3.44 1.21
N GLU A 739 -11.31 -4.00 2.41
CA GLU A 739 -12.37 -3.89 3.41
C GLU A 739 -12.48 -2.42 3.91
N LEU A 740 -13.67 -2.06 4.42
CA LEU A 740 -13.96 -0.73 4.97
C LEU A 740 -13.39 -0.60 6.38
N ASP A 741 -13.02 0.62 6.77
CA ASP A 741 -12.66 0.94 8.16
C ASP A 741 -13.91 1.18 9.02
N ASP A 742 -13.80 0.98 10.33
CA ASP A 742 -14.86 1.34 11.30
C ASP A 742 -15.11 2.86 11.37
N HIS A 743 -14.15 3.67 10.89
CA HIS A 743 -14.18 5.13 10.98
C HIS A 743 -13.48 5.76 9.77
N PHE A 744 -14.02 6.86 9.26
CA PHE A 744 -13.47 7.66 8.18
C PHE A 744 -13.29 9.11 8.59
N LEU A 745 -12.27 9.77 8.05
CA LEU A 745 -12.07 11.21 8.19
C LEU A 745 -12.63 11.93 6.95
N VAL A 746 -13.71 12.70 7.13
CA VAL A 746 -14.24 13.58 6.08
C VAL A 746 -13.65 14.98 6.25
N ILE A 747 -13.21 15.61 5.16
CA ILE A 747 -12.66 16.97 5.12
C ILE A 747 -13.45 17.81 4.10
N SER A 748 -14.05 18.92 4.54
CA SER A 748 -14.88 19.82 3.72
C SER A 748 -15.15 21.16 4.44
N ASP A 749 -15.39 22.23 3.69
CA ASP A 749 -15.81 23.53 4.24
C ASP A 749 -17.18 23.50 4.93
N ASN A 750 -18.11 22.65 4.48
CA ASN A 750 -19.50 22.62 4.95
C ASN A 750 -19.90 21.26 5.55
N LEU A 751 -19.30 20.94 6.71
CA LEU A 751 -19.66 19.76 7.51
C LEU A 751 -20.69 20.09 8.61
N PRO A 752 -21.76 19.28 8.78
CA PRO A 752 -22.80 19.57 9.76
C PRO A 752 -22.35 19.29 11.20
N GLY A 753 -22.65 20.23 12.09
CA GLY A 753 -22.43 20.12 13.54
C GLY A 753 -20.98 20.27 14.00
N THR A 754 -20.12 20.97 13.25
CA THR A 754 -18.72 21.22 13.62
C THR A 754 -18.24 22.59 13.12
N THR A 755 -17.34 23.22 13.89
CA THR A 755 -16.60 24.44 13.48
C THR A 755 -15.23 24.13 12.88
N LEU A 756 -14.85 22.85 12.82
CA LEU A 756 -13.65 22.37 12.13
C LEU A 756 -14.03 21.87 10.74
N PRO A 757 -13.22 22.13 9.69
CA PRO A 757 -13.47 21.65 8.33
C PRO A 757 -13.13 20.16 8.16
N TRP A 758 -13.13 19.39 9.25
CA TRP A 758 -12.98 17.94 9.25
C TRP A 758 -13.78 17.30 10.39
N LYS A 759 -14.21 16.06 10.18
CA LYS A 759 -14.99 15.26 11.14
C LYS A 759 -14.68 13.78 10.95
N TYR A 760 -14.47 13.04 12.04
CA TYR A 760 -14.48 11.58 12.00
C TYR A 760 -15.92 11.07 12.10
N VAL A 761 -16.26 10.07 11.28
CA VAL A 761 -17.59 9.44 11.23
C VAL A 761 -17.44 7.93 11.05
N ASP A 762 -18.46 7.18 11.44
CA ASP A 762 -18.61 5.75 11.15
C ASP A 762 -19.08 5.52 9.69
N PRO A 763 -19.20 4.27 9.20
CA PRO A 763 -19.64 4.01 7.82
C PRO A 763 -21.04 4.54 7.53
N LYS A 764 -21.94 4.52 8.53
CA LYS A 764 -23.31 5.02 8.39
C LYS A 764 -23.36 6.55 8.30
N GLY A 765 -22.67 7.25 9.20
CA GLY A 765 -22.50 8.70 9.13
C GLY A 765 -21.79 9.16 7.84
N LEU A 766 -20.86 8.36 7.31
CA LEU A 766 -20.28 8.60 5.99
C LEU A 766 -21.34 8.46 4.87
N GLN A 767 -22.10 7.36 4.82
CA GLN A 767 -23.14 7.14 3.80
C GLN A 767 -24.17 8.28 3.78
N ASP A 768 -24.58 8.79 4.94
CA ASP A 768 -25.56 9.88 5.05
C ASP A 768 -24.96 11.24 4.64
N ILE A 769 -23.69 11.51 4.96
CA ILE A 769 -22.95 12.67 4.42
C ILE A 769 -22.84 12.56 2.89
N LEU A 770 -22.46 11.41 2.36
CA LEU A 770 -22.30 11.19 0.92
C LEU A 770 -23.62 11.44 0.17
N LYS A 771 -24.75 10.95 0.69
CA LYS A 771 -26.09 11.26 0.15
C LYS A 771 -26.39 12.75 0.15
N SER A 772 -26.21 13.43 1.29
CA SER A 772 -26.36 14.88 1.38
C SER A 772 -25.46 15.65 0.40
N LYS A 773 -24.26 15.14 0.09
CA LYS A 773 -23.39 15.74 -0.94
C LYS A 773 -23.91 15.50 -2.37
N ILE A 774 -24.58 14.39 -2.67
CA ILE A 774 -25.28 14.20 -3.95
C ILE A 774 -26.44 15.18 -4.08
N ASP A 775 -27.20 15.40 -2.99
CA ASP A 775 -28.27 16.42 -2.90
C ASP A 775 -27.74 17.86 -3.02
N GLU A 776 -26.50 18.11 -2.61
CA GLU A 776 -25.75 19.35 -2.90
C GLU A 776 -25.18 19.45 -4.33
N GLY A 777 -25.13 18.35 -5.09
CA GLY A 777 -24.67 18.29 -6.48
C GLY A 777 -23.21 17.85 -6.70
N TYR A 778 -22.59 17.22 -5.71
CA TYR A 778 -21.29 16.57 -5.87
C TYR A 778 -21.44 15.21 -6.55
N ALA A 779 -20.40 14.82 -7.31
CA ALA A 779 -20.20 13.49 -7.85
C ALA A 779 -18.91 12.89 -7.27
N PHE A 780 -18.88 11.57 -7.09
CA PHE A 780 -17.71 10.79 -6.68
C PHE A 780 -17.79 9.36 -7.24
N PRO A 781 -16.65 8.74 -7.57
CA PRO A 781 -16.59 7.32 -7.91
C PRO A 781 -16.76 6.46 -6.66
N LEU A 782 -17.25 5.23 -6.84
CA LEU A 782 -17.38 4.22 -5.79
C LEU A 782 -16.71 2.94 -6.26
N ASN A 783 -15.94 2.28 -5.39
CA ASN A 783 -15.39 0.97 -5.72
C ASN A 783 -16.57 -0.03 -5.81
N PRO A 784 -16.72 -0.84 -6.88
CA PRO A 784 -17.84 -1.78 -7.00
C PRO A 784 -17.92 -2.80 -5.86
N LYS A 785 -16.78 -3.11 -5.20
CA LYS A 785 -16.77 -3.93 -3.99
C LYS A 785 -17.66 -3.32 -2.91
N TRP A 786 -17.62 -1.99 -2.71
CA TRP A 786 -18.48 -1.34 -1.71
C TRP A 786 -19.95 -1.46 -2.11
N VAL A 787 -20.27 -1.11 -3.35
CA VAL A 787 -21.65 -1.13 -3.89
C VAL A 787 -22.29 -2.52 -3.82
N LEU A 788 -21.51 -3.59 -4.04
CA LEU A 788 -22.00 -4.96 -4.15
C LEU A 788 -21.81 -5.82 -2.90
N CYS A 789 -20.84 -5.49 -2.02
CA CYS A 789 -20.48 -6.34 -0.88
C CYS A 789 -20.73 -5.69 0.48
N ASP A 790 -20.73 -4.36 0.60
CA ASP A 790 -20.82 -3.66 1.89
C ASP A 790 -22.20 -3.04 2.13
N ASN A 791 -22.81 -3.35 3.28
CA ASN A 791 -24.18 -2.96 3.61
C ASN A 791 -24.42 -1.43 3.53
N GLY A 792 -25.52 -1.05 2.87
CA GLY A 792 -25.96 0.35 2.70
C GLY A 792 -25.33 1.10 1.52
N TRP A 793 -24.18 0.66 0.98
CA TRP A 793 -23.47 1.39 -0.08
C TRP A 793 -24.18 1.39 -1.43
N LYS A 794 -24.92 0.32 -1.77
CA LYS A 794 -25.84 0.31 -2.93
C LYS A 794 -26.80 1.51 -2.90
N SER A 795 -27.32 1.86 -1.73
CA SER A 795 -28.22 3.01 -1.58
C SER A 795 -27.53 4.37 -1.79
N VAL A 796 -26.20 4.47 -1.66
CA VAL A 796 -25.44 5.68 -2.06
C VAL A 796 -25.22 5.72 -3.57
N TYR A 797 -24.92 4.56 -4.18
CA TYR A 797 -24.83 4.40 -5.64
C TYR A 797 -26.16 4.71 -6.34
N ASP A 798 -27.29 4.29 -5.77
CA ASP A 798 -28.62 4.58 -6.31
C ASP A 798 -28.98 6.06 -6.21
N SER A 799 -28.57 6.75 -5.14
CA SER A 799 -28.66 8.21 -5.05
C SER A 799 -27.80 8.91 -6.12
N LEU A 800 -26.60 8.41 -6.43
CA LEU A 800 -25.78 8.94 -7.53
C LEU A 800 -26.49 8.75 -8.87
N MET A 801 -26.91 7.52 -9.20
CA MET A 801 -27.49 7.18 -10.49
C MET A 801 -28.84 7.87 -10.77
N SER A 802 -29.65 8.11 -9.73
CA SER A 802 -30.93 8.83 -9.85
C SER A 802 -30.79 10.36 -9.89
N SER A 803 -29.59 10.91 -9.65
CA SER A 803 -29.36 12.36 -9.61
C SER A 803 -29.59 13.03 -10.98
N GLN A 804 -30.56 13.93 -11.06
CA GLN A 804 -30.94 14.63 -12.31
C GLN A 804 -30.02 15.81 -12.67
N LYS A 805 -28.82 15.88 -12.10
CA LYS A 805 -27.88 16.99 -12.30
C LYS A 805 -26.87 16.62 -13.37
N ALA A 806 -26.78 17.45 -14.43
CA ALA A 806 -25.89 17.23 -15.58
C ALA A 806 -24.46 16.85 -15.14
N ASN A 807 -23.82 17.68 -14.31
CA ASN A 807 -22.44 17.44 -13.85
C ASN A 807 -22.24 16.14 -13.04
N VAL A 808 -23.32 15.51 -12.54
CA VAL A 808 -23.26 14.20 -11.89
C VAL A 808 -23.41 13.09 -12.92
N GLN A 809 -24.35 13.22 -13.86
CA GLN A 809 -24.50 12.27 -14.97
C GLN A 809 -23.29 12.25 -15.91
N ASP A 810 -22.68 13.40 -16.19
CA ASP A 810 -21.45 13.53 -16.99
C ASP A 810 -20.29 12.74 -16.34
N ALA A 811 -20.07 12.94 -15.03
CA ALA A 811 -19.04 12.23 -14.28
C ALA A 811 -19.32 10.72 -14.21
N LEU A 812 -20.58 10.33 -13.98
CA LEU A 812 -21.00 8.92 -14.01
C LEU A 812 -20.85 8.28 -15.40
N ALA A 813 -20.97 9.05 -16.49
CA ALA A 813 -20.71 8.57 -17.85
C ALA A 813 -19.21 8.33 -18.10
N MET A 814 -18.31 9.09 -17.45
CA MET A 814 -16.86 8.87 -17.57
C MET A 814 -16.36 7.69 -16.72
N TRP A 815 -16.93 7.47 -15.52
CA TRP A 815 -16.56 6.36 -14.63
C TRP A 815 -17.29 5.04 -14.93
N TYR A 816 -18.55 5.11 -15.37
CA TYR A 816 -19.37 3.95 -15.76
C TYR A 816 -20.07 4.25 -17.10
N PRO A 817 -19.36 4.14 -18.24
CA PRO A 817 -19.94 4.44 -19.55
C PRO A 817 -21.14 3.52 -19.82
N PRO A 818 -22.32 4.01 -20.26
CA PRO A 818 -23.50 3.16 -20.45
C PRO A 818 -23.27 1.98 -21.42
N GLU A 819 -22.47 2.18 -22.46
CA GLU A 819 -22.09 1.15 -23.44
C GLU A 819 -21.14 0.06 -22.89
N SER A 820 -20.59 0.25 -21.69
CA SER A 820 -19.70 -0.73 -21.05
C SER A 820 -20.41 -1.90 -20.39
N GLY A 821 -21.75 -1.82 -20.21
CA GLY A 821 -22.58 -2.80 -19.52
C GLY A 821 -22.37 -2.86 -17.99
N ILE A 822 -21.56 -1.97 -17.41
CA ILE A 822 -21.17 -2.04 -15.99
C ILE A 822 -22.34 -1.70 -15.07
N ARG A 823 -23.19 -0.73 -15.44
CA ARG A 823 -24.30 -0.27 -14.57
C ARG A 823 -25.35 -1.36 -14.41
N GLU A 824 -25.71 -1.97 -15.54
CA GLU A 824 -26.64 -3.07 -15.71
C GLU A 824 -26.13 -4.31 -14.99
N LYS A 825 -24.81 -4.57 -15.06
CA LYS A 825 -24.18 -5.69 -14.39
C LYS A 825 -24.12 -5.52 -12.87
N ILE A 826 -23.81 -4.33 -12.37
CA ILE A 826 -23.88 -4.01 -10.92
C ILE A 826 -25.31 -4.21 -10.40
N GLU A 827 -26.31 -3.68 -11.10
CA GLU A 827 -27.71 -3.86 -10.71
C GLU A 827 -28.13 -5.34 -10.74
N SER A 828 -27.78 -6.07 -11.80
CA SER A 828 -28.06 -7.50 -11.92
C SER A 828 -27.42 -8.33 -10.80
N ILE A 829 -26.15 -8.05 -10.44
CA ILE A 829 -25.48 -8.74 -9.32
C ILE A 829 -26.19 -8.42 -8.00
N HIS A 830 -26.56 -7.16 -7.75
CA HIS A 830 -27.28 -6.81 -6.53
C HIS A 830 -28.66 -7.48 -6.43
N GLN A 831 -29.39 -7.63 -7.54
CA GLN A 831 -30.68 -8.32 -7.55
C GLN A 831 -30.56 -9.83 -7.21
N HIS A 832 -29.46 -10.49 -7.59
CA HIS A 832 -29.20 -11.88 -7.23
C HIS A 832 -28.61 -12.02 -5.81
N TYR A 833 -27.82 -11.05 -5.36
CA TYR A 833 -27.09 -11.07 -4.10
C TYR A 833 -27.38 -9.79 -3.26
N PRO A 834 -28.64 -9.54 -2.87
CA PRO A 834 -29.06 -8.26 -2.28
C PRO A 834 -28.44 -7.97 -0.90
N SER A 835 -28.01 -9.02 -0.20
CA SER A 835 -27.32 -8.92 1.11
C SER A 835 -25.80 -8.83 0.99
N GLY A 836 -25.25 -8.77 -0.23
CA GLY A 836 -23.81 -8.65 -0.47
C GLY A 836 -22.96 -9.79 0.11
N PHE A 837 -21.78 -9.46 0.60
CA PHE A 837 -20.83 -10.44 1.13
C PHE A 837 -21.02 -10.59 2.65
N ASN A 838 -21.75 -11.63 3.06
CA ASN A 838 -21.92 -11.98 4.48
C ASN A 838 -20.93 -13.09 4.90
N PRO A 839 -19.81 -12.75 5.57
CA PRO A 839 -19.03 -13.76 6.27
C PRO A 839 -19.87 -14.33 7.44
N THR A 840 -19.82 -15.64 7.67
CA THR A 840 -20.58 -16.25 8.78
C THR A 840 -20.12 -15.71 10.13
N HIS A 841 -21.08 -15.31 10.98
CA HIS A 841 -20.83 -14.75 12.32
C HIS A 841 -19.87 -15.57 13.20
N SER A 842 -19.74 -16.88 12.92
CA SER A 842 -18.92 -17.85 13.64
C SER A 842 -17.43 -17.48 13.81
N LYS A 843 -16.87 -16.58 12.98
CA LYS A 843 -15.42 -16.28 12.96
C LYS A 843 -15.03 -14.80 13.09
N MET A 844 -15.89 -13.93 13.62
CA MET A 844 -15.50 -12.54 13.97
C MET A 844 -14.41 -12.43 15.06
N VAL A 845 -14.01 -13.56 15.67
CA VAL A 845 -13.01 -13.64 16.76
C VAL A 845 -11.62 -13.12 16.33
N ASN A 846 -11.31 -13.01 15.04
CA ASN A 846 -10.05 -12.48 14.51
C ASN A 846 -10.14 -11.02 14.00
N ALA A 847 -11.04 -10.20 14.55
CA ALA A 847 -11.25 -8.80 14.13
C ALA A 847 -10.06 -7.84 14.37
N ASP A 848 -8.97 -8.28 15.02
CA ASP A 848 -7.77 -7.47 15.28
C ASP A 848 -7.01 -6.99 14.02
N HIS A 849 -7.37 -7.52 12.83
CA HIS A 849 -6.74 -7.21 11.55
C HIS A 849 -7.53 -6.19 10.71
N ASP A 850 -7.33 -4.91 11.05
CA ASP A 850 -7.07 -3.79 10.09
C ASP A 850 -7.11 -4.25 8.61
N GLY A 851 -8.15 -3.87 7.86
CA GLY A 851 -8.39 -4.39 6.50
C GLY A 851 -7.27 -4.08 5.50
N THR A 852 -6.60 -2.93 5.66
CA THR A 852 -5.38 -2.58 4.90
C THR A 852 -4.20 -3.47 5.31
N ALA A 853 -4.17 -4.00 6.53
CA ALA A 853 -3.22 -5.04 6.95
C ALA A 853 -3.53 -6.40 6.32
N ALA A 854 -4.79 -6.82 6.26
CA ALA A 854 -5.18 -8.04 5.56
C ALA A 854 -4.78 -7.98 4.06
N MET A 855 -5.10 -6.87 3.37
CA MET A 855 -4.82 -6.76 1.92
C MET A 855 -3.33 -6.72 1.59
N ASP A 856 -2.49 -6.08 2.41
CA ASP A 856 -1.03 -6.13 2.24
C ASP A 856 -0.49 -7.57 2.35
N LEU A 857 -0.98 -8.35 3.31
CA LEU A 857 -0.62 -9.77 3.46
C LEU A 857 -1.02 -10.59 2.22
N ALA A 858 -2.23 -10.34 1.69
CA ALA A 858 -2.71 -10.96 0.46
C ALA A 858 -1.85 -10.60 -0.77
N GLU A 859 -1.52 -9.32 -0.98
CA GLU A 859 -0.60 -8.90 -2.05
C GLU A 859 0.74 -9.66 -1.92
N GLN A 860 1.24 -9.79 -0.70
CA GLN A 860 2.52 -10.44 -0.46
C GLN A 860 2.48 -11.97 -0.66
N GLU A 861 1.39 -12.65 -0.30
CA GLU A 861 1.20 -14.07 -0.60
C GLU A 861 1.01 -14.31 -2.11
N LEU A 862 0.28 -13.44 -2.83
CA LEU A 862 0.15 -13.50 -4.29
C LEU A 862 1.52 -13.42 -4.98
N ARG A 863 2.36 -12.47 -4.56
CA ARG A 863 3.76 -12.36 -5.01
C ARG A 863 4.58 -13.63 -4.69
N TYR A 864 4.32 -14.29 -3.56
CA TYR A 864 4.98 -15.56 -3.19
C TYR A 864 4.52 -16.72 -4.07
N TYR A 865 3.21 -16.88 -4.28
CA TYR A 865 2.60 -17.85 -5.17
C TYR A 865 3.17 -17.73 -6.60
N LEU A 866 3.20 -16.51 -7.15
CA LEU A 866 3.79 -16.24 -8.46
C LEU A 866 5.28 -16.59 -8.54
N THR A 867 6.05 -16.24 -7.51
CA THR A 867 7.47 -16.62 -7.42
C THR A 867 7.65 -18.13 -7.40
N PHE A 868 6.82 -18.85 -6.63
CA PHE A 868 6.84 -20.31 -6.55
C PHE A 868 6.44 -20.98 -7.87
N GLN A 869 5.40 -20.51 -8.56
CA GLN A 869 5.02 -21.04 -9.87
C GLN A 869 6.09 -20.80 -10.94
N ARG A 870 6.81 -19.66 -10.89
CA ARG A 870 8.00 -19.41 -11.75
C ARG A 870 9.14 -20.39 -11.41
N ALA A 871 9.41 -20.64 -10.13
CA ALA A 871 10.43 -21.61 -9.70
C ALA A 871 10.07 -23.06 -10.07
N LYS A 872 8.82 -23.47 -9.88
CA LYS A 872 8.27 -24.79 -10.23
C LYS A 872 8.38 -25.06 -11.74
N ARG A 873 8.13 -24.06 -12.60
CA ARG A 873 8.37 -24.14 -14.05
C ARG A 873 9.86 -24.32 -14.38
N LYS A 874 10.76 -23.53 -13.78
CA LYS A 874 12.21 -23.67 -13.98
C LYS A 874 12.73 -25.05 -13.55
N LEU A 875 12.30 -25.55 -12.38
CA LEU A 875 12.68 -26.88 -11.89
C LEU A 875 12.18 -28.01 -12.80
N ARG A 876 10.94 -27.92 -13.30
CA ARG A 876 10.43 -28.88 -14.31
C ARG A 876 11.30 -28.90 -15.57
N GLY A 877 11.67 -27.72 -16.10
CA GLY A 877 12.59 -27.61 -17.23
C GLY A 877 13.96 -28.24 -16.95
N MET A 878 14.54 -27.98 -15.78
CA MET A 878 15.82 -28.59 -15.35
C MET A 878 15.74 -30.12 -15.22
N LEU A 879 14.62 -30.67 -14.73
CA LEU A 879 14.43 -32.12 -14.61
C LEU A 879 14.24 -32.80 -15.97
N ILE A 880 13.54 -32.16 -16.92
CA ILE A 880 13.44 -32.63 -18.30
C ILE A 880 14.81 -32.59 -18.98
N TRP A 881 15.54 -31.48 -18.83
CA TRP A 881 16.89 -31.34 -19.39
C TRP A 881 17.87 -32.35 -18.80
N LYS A 882 17.79 -32.62 -17.48
CA LYS A 882 18.59 -33.67 -16.84
C LYS A 882 18.27 -35.05 -17.44
N ARG A 883 16.99 -35.38 -17.62
CA ARG A 883 16.58 -36.66 -18.23
C ARG A 883 17.21 -36.82 -19.63
N ILE A 884 17.08 -35.81 -20.49
CA ILE A 884 17.67 -35.82 -21.85
C ILE A 884 19.19 -35.98 -21.81
N LEU A 885 19.88 -35.32 -20.86
CA LEU A 885 21.33 -35.51 -20.68
C LEU A 885 21.70 -36.92 -20.20
N ASP A 886 20.93 -37.49 -19.28
CA ASP A 886 21.18 -38.85 -18.77
C ASP A 886 20.83 -39.92 -19.81
N GLU A 887 19.81 -39.70 -20.65
CA GLU A 887 19.49 -40.51 -21.83
C GLU A 887 20.65 -40.46 -22.85
N HIS A 888 21.11 -39.28 -23.27
CA HIS A 888 22.27 -39.17 -24.18
C HIS A 888 23.57 -39.73 -23.58
N ARG A 889 23.77 -39.65 -22.26
CA ARG A 889 24.90 -40.32 -21.58
C ARG A 889 24.77 -41.84 -21.66
N HIS A 890 23.57 -42.38 -21.52
CA HIS A 890 23.30 -43.80 -21.67
C HIS A 890 23.54 -44.27 -23.12
N GLU A 891 23.04 -43.52 -24.12
CA GLU A 891 23.34 -43.78 -25.53
C GLU A 891 24.84 -43.73 -25.84
N ALA A 892 25.56 -42.74 -25.33
CA ALA A 892 26.99 -42.58 -25.52
C ALA A 892 27.78 -43.71 -24.85
N LYS A 893 27.33 -44.19 -23.68
CA LYS A 893 27.87 -45.35 -23.00
C LYS A 893 27.65 -46.63 -23.83
N LEU A 894 26.43 -46.91 -24.26
CA LEU A 894 26.12 -48.08 -25.11
C LEU A 894 26.91 -48.05 -26.42
N LYS A 895 27.03 -46.88 -27.08
CA LYS A 895 27.82 -46.70 -28.30
C LYS A 895 29.33 -46.87 -28.07
N ARG A 896 29.82 -46.67 -26.84
CA ARG A 896 31.19 -46.99 -26.45
C ARG A 896 31.37 -48.48 -26.20
N GLU A 897 30.50 -49.09 -25.40
CA GLU A 897 30.54 -50.52 -25.08
C GLU A 897 30.42 -51.37 -26.36
N ALA A 898 29.55 -50.99 -27.31
CA ALA A 898 29.43 -51.65 -28.61
C ALA A 898 30.71 -51.54 -29.47
N ARG A 899 31.46 -50.43 -29.39
CA ARG A 899 32.75 -50.26 -30.08
C ARG A 899 33.87 -51.06 -29.42
N GLU A 900 33.87 -51.12 -28.09
CA GLU A 900 34.83 -51.94 -27.33
C GLU A 900 34.57 -53.44 -27.58
N ILE A 901 33.32 -53.86 -27.70
CA ILE A 901 32.95 -55.22 -28.13
C ILE A 901 33.41 -55.49 -29.58
N ALA A 902 33.12 -54.59 -30.53
CA ALA A 902 33.52 -54.77 -31.93
C ALA A 902 35.05 -54.81 -32.13
N ALA A 903 35.80 -54.05 -31.32
CA ALA A 903 37.27 -54.12 -31.31
C ALA A 903 37.81 -55.42 -30.70
N LEU A 904 37.05 -56.08 -29.82
CA LEU A 904 37.41 -57.35 -29.18
C LEU A 904 36.94 -58.58 -29.97
N SER A 905 35.91 -58.47 -30.81
CA SER A 905 35.38 -59.60 -31.59
C SER A 905 36.29 -60.04 -32.75
N GLY A 906 37.31 -59.25 -33.08
CA GLY A 906 38.41 -59.68 -33.95
C GLY A 906 38.06 -59.87 -35.43
N GLU A 907 36.93 -59.34 -35.89
CA GLU A 907 36.61 -59.18 -37.32
C GLU A 907 37.52 -58.09 -37.91
N GLY A 908 38.78 -58.46 -38.16
CA GLY A 908 39.69 -57.62 -38.93
C GLY A 908 39.17 -57.49 -40.36
N GLU A 909 38.90 -56.26 -40.78
CA GLU A 909 38.56 -55.95 -42.17
C GLU A 909 39.67 -56.48 -43.10
N THR A 910 39.38 -57.57 -43.81
CA THR A 910 40.25 -58.07 -44.87
C THR A 910 40.17 -57.06 -46.02
N THR A 911 41.16 -56.18 -46.09
CA THR A 911 41.26 -55.13 -47.11
C THR A 911 41.49 -55.73 -48.50
N ASP A 912 40.41 -56.02 -49.22
CA ASP A 912 40.43 -56.25 -50.66
C ASP A 912 39.07 -55.90 -51.29
N GLY A 913 39.06 -55.53 -52.58
CA GLY A 913 37.84 -55.18 -53.31
C GLY A 913 37.59 -53.67 -53.52
N SER A 914 38.43 -53.02 -54.31
CA SER A 914 38.17 -51.65 -54.79
C SER A 914 37.04 -51.60 -55.83
N ILE A 915 35.92 -50.96 -55.51
CA ILE A 915 34.94 -50.39 -56.46
C ILE A 915 34.48 -49.04 -55.90
N GLY A 916 34.48 -48.00 -56.74
CA GLY A 916 34.00 -46.67 -56.35
C GLY A 916 32.48 -46.54 -56.49
N VAL A 917 31.84 -46.00 -55.45
CA VAL A 917 30.46 -45.46 -55.47
C VAL A 917 30.51 -44.10 -54.79
N GLU A 918 29.73 -43.13 -55.28
CA GLU A 918 29.87 -41.72 -54.91
C GLU A 918 29.19 -41.37 -53.56
N ASP A 919 29.78 -40.44 -52.80
CA ASP A 919 29.29 -39.97 -51.50
C ASP A 919 27.99 -39.13 -51.62
N GLU A 920 26.83 -39.78 -51.63
CA GLU A 920 25.57 -39.09 -51.32
C GLU A 920 25.47 -38.77 -49.82
N LYS A 921 25.57 -37.48 -49.49
CA LYS A 921 25.45 -37.00 -48.10
C LYS A 921 23.99 -37.06 -47.63
N PRO A 922 23.69 -37.68 -46.49
CA PRO A 922 22.35 -37.61 -45.91
C PRO A 922 22.05 -36.18 -45.45
N THR A 923 21.04 -35.56 -46.06
CA THR A 923 20.53 -34.24 -45.67
C THR A 923 19.83 -34.33 -44.33
N ILE A 924 20.42 -33.75 -43.28
CA ILE A 924 19.74 -33.59 -41.98
C ILE A 924 18.91 -32.31 -42.04
N GLU A 925 17.59 -32.45 -42.17
CA GLU A 925 16.64 -31.35 -41.96
C GLU A 925 16.48 -31.05 -40.46
N SER A 926 16.22 -29.79 -40.11
CA SER A 926 16.21 -29.28 -38.73
C SER A 926 15.29 -28.06 -38.54
#